data_AF-A0A250IFS3-F1
#
_entry.id   AF-A0A250IFS3-F1
#
_cell.length_a   1.000
_cell.length_b   1.000
_cell.length_c   1.000
_cell.angle_alpha   90.00
_cell.angle_beta   90.00
_cell.angle_gamma   90.00
#
_symmetry.space_group_name_H-M   'P 1'
#
loop_
_entity.id
_entity.type
_entity.pdbx_description
1 polymer ?
#
loop_
_entity_poly.entity_id
_entity_poly.type
_entity_poly.pdbx_seq_one_letter_code
_entity_poly.pdbx_strand_id
1 'polypeptide(L)'
;MPPSLPIRRVVLYKHGVGYFERQGKVEGSDTLHLDFKARDMNDVLKSMTVLDLSGGSVSAVSYDSTKPLEQLLQEATLRIPDDGGITALLAQVKGARVSVRVGKEQHVEGVIVGLECLPLIEGKVAVERPFLTLLVGASLRSFDLLDVAELTFLDDAVREDLEFYLATVLSSYKKDTKRVSVLTSGEGSRDLFVSYVLEAPVWKTSYRILMEEGEKPLLQGWAVVDNTGDEDWEQVDLALIAGLPVSFVHDLYNPRYLKRPVVEVRTEAAAAPVIPEEDYGTLGEAEAEAPMEVEMAMAPMAAPALAPMRAAPGGGGPVFGRREARERSAAVKTVTKEVGDLFEYRVDHPVTVHRNQSALVPILHRTFEGRRVLLYNRATREKNPMACIELKNTTGLTLEGGPVTVTDADTYVGEAMLDTMKPDDRRFVPYAVELGCAVSVEDAMEEGPVRRAVVARGVLTVEFFHFRRTHYVIRNKARRAQTLYLEHPRAGWQLEDTREPDETTDNFWRFKRELESGASEDFAVTETSRNQRTYMLTHTGLDDVALFLSSGFIDERVAEGLREVAALREKLAQLTEEERRRFEERTQLFEDQKRIRANIDSLKSGGSQRELSERFVAKLNEQEDRLEALARELEQLAQGKREAQEAVNRTLQSLAFTSDLGTPRG
;
A
#
# COMPACT_ATOMS: atom_id res chain seq x y z
N MET A 1 38.66 40.28 -8.26
CA MET A 1 37.57 39.35 -8.66
C MET A 1 36.57 39.34 -7.53
N PRO A 2 35.26 39.25 -7.78
CA PRO A 2 34.31 39.14 -6.67
C PRO A 2 34.68 37.93 -5.80
N PRO A 3 34.57 38.03 -4.46
CA PRO A 3 34.88 36.92 -3.58
C PRO A 3 34.02 35.70 -3.95
N SER A 4 34.65 34.59 -4.29
CA SER A 4 33.96 33.33 -4.59
C SER A 4 33.89 32.47 -3.34
N LEU A 5 32.71 31.94 -3.04
CA LEU A 5 32.47 31.05 -1.92
C LEU A 5 32.14 29.64 -2.46
N PRO A 6 33.16 28.86 -2.90
CA PRO A 6 32.92 27.54 -3.47
C PRO A 6 32.36 26.58 -2.42
N ILE A 7 31.57 25.62 -2.90
CA ILE A 7 31.11 24.49 -2.08
C ILE A 7 32.33 23.65 -1.70
N ARG A 8 32.49 23.37 -0.40
CA ARG A 8 33.58 22.54 0.15
C ARG A 8 33.09 21.21 0.70
N ARG A 9 31.85 21.15 1.18
CA ARG A 9 31.26 19.93 1.73
C ARG A 9 29.83 19.78 1.27
N VAL A 10 29.46 18.55 0.91
CA VAL A 10 28.10 18.17 0.54
C VAL A 10 27.70 16.97 1.39
N VAL A 11 26.57 17.07 2.07
CA VAL A 11 26.00 15.97 2.85
C VAL A 11 24.61 15.65 2.31
N LEU A 12 24.42 14.45 1.78
CA LEU A 12 23.14 14.05 1.18
C LEU A 12 22.40 13.08 2.10
N TYR A 13 21.09 13.29 2.24
CA TYR A 13 20.24 12.51 3.12
C TYR A 13 19.18 11.73 2.33
N LYS A 14 18.71 10.61 2.89
CA LYS A 14 17.68 9.78 2.26
C LYS A 14 16.26 10.37 2.23
N HIS A 15 16.03 11.48 2.91
CA HIS A 15 14.73 12.18 2.94
C HIS A 15 14.64 13.31 1.88
N GLY A 16 15.57 13.37 0.92
CA GLY A 16 15.51 14.31 -0.20
C GLY A 16 16.11 15.68 0.09
N VAL A 17 17.04 15.76 1.04
CA VAL A 17 17.69 16.99 1.47
C VAL A 17 19.20 16.86 1.28
N GLY A 18 19.82 17.94 0.80
CA GLY A 18 21.25 18.15 0.81
C GLY A 18 21.64 19.29 1.75
N TYR A 19 22.67 19.08 2.55
CA TYR A 19 23.32 20.13 3.35
C TYR A 19 24.64 20.52 2.67
N PHE A 20 24.81 21.80 2.42
CA PHE A 20 25.93 22.35 1.66
C PHE A 20 26.70 23.31 2.55
N GLU A 21 28.02 23.11 2.62
CA GLU A 21 28.93 24.06 3.27
C GLU A 21 29.80 24.73 2.19
N ARG A 22 29.89 26.05 2.29
CA ARG A 22 30.74 26.89 1.46
C ARG A 22 31.76 27.61 2.34
N GLN A 23 32.99 27.72 1.83
CA GLN A 23 34.05 28.47 2.50
C GLN A 23 34.87 29.26 1.48
N GLY A 24 35.15 30.51 1.82
CA GLY A 24 35.95 31.41 1.00
C GLY A 24 36.41 32.64 1.78
N LYS A 25 37.20 33.49 1.12
CA LYS A 25 37.76 34.70 1.73
C LYS A 25 36.95 35.93 1.34
N VAL A 26 36.77 36.84 2.30
CA VAL A 26 36.17 38.16 2.11
C VAL A 26 37.18 39.25 2.53
N GLU A 27 37.21 40.37 1.83
CA GLU A 27 38.07 41.50 2.16
C GLU A 27 37.27 42.67 2.73
N GLY A 28 37.76 43.31 3.79
CA GLY A 28 37.14 44.51 4.35
C GLY A 28 35.66 44.29 4.66
N SER A 29 34.78 45.17 4.18
CA SER A 29 33.31 45.05 4.34
C SER A 29 32.60 44.65 3.04
N ASP A 30 33.22 43.78 2.25
CA ASP A 30 32.64 43.31 1.00
C ASP A 30 31.30 42.61 1.21
N THR A 31 30.44 42.71 0.19
CA THR A 31 29.16 42.01 0.11
C THR A 31 29.32 40.76 -0.75
N LEU A 32 28.95 39.62 -0.22
CA LEU A 32 28.94 38.35 -0.94
C LEU A 32 27.57 38.12 -1.58
N HIS A 33 27.55 37.65 -2.83
CA HIS A 33 26.32 37.26 -3.52
C HIS A 33 26.25 35.74 -3.72
N LEU A 34 25.13 35.14 -3.34
CA LEU A 34 24.78 33.75 -3.58
C LEU A 34 23.48 33.72 -4.39
N ASP A 35 23.45 32.92 -5.43
CA ASP A 35 22.31 32.81 -6.34
C ASP A 35 21.62 31.45 -6.13
N PHE A 36 20.30 31.46 -5.90
CA PHE A 36 19.47 30.27 -5.62
C PHE A 36 18.23 30.22 -6.52
N LYS A 37 17.59 29.06 -6.69
CA LYS A 37 16.29 29.00 -7.38
C LYS A 37 15.18 29.55 -6.50
N ALA A 38 14.12 30.09 -7.09
CA ALA A 38 13.00 30.67 -6.33
C ALA A 38 12.33 29.64 -5.42
N ARG A 39 12.21 28.38 -5.89
CA ARG A 39 11.66 27.26 -5.11
C ARG A 39 12.50 26.88 -3.89
N ASP A 40 13.81 27.09 -3.96
CA ASP A 40 14.78 26.70 -2.94
C ASP A 40 14.86 27.73 -1.80
N MET A 41 14.37 28.96 -2.04
CA MET A 41 14.50 30.09 -1.12
C MET A 41 13.93 29.81 0.27
N ASN A 42 12.84 29.06 0.37
CA ASN A 42 12.23 28.71 1.65
C ASN A 42 13.19 27.89 2.53
N ASP A 43 13.88 26.91 1.95
CA ASP A 43 14.82 26.07 2.69
C ASP A 43 16.12 26.81 3.00
N VAL A 44 16.59 27.64 2.09
CA VAL A 44 17.74 28.53 2.33
C VAL A 44 17.46 29.48 3.49
N LEU A 45 16.35 30.22 3.47
CA LEU A 45 16.02 31.20 4.53
C LEU A 45 15.80 30.52 5.89
N LYS A 46 15.25 29.30 5.89
CA LYS A 46 15.02 28.50 7.12
C LYS A 46 16.31 27.99 7.76
N SER A 47 17.34 27.72 6.97
CA SER A 47 18.52 26.94 7.40
C SER A 47 19.85 27.68 7.31
N MET A 48 19.92 28.79 6.57
CA MET A 48 21.19 29.43 6.27
C MET A 48 21.87 29.96 7.53
N THR A 49 23.12 29.53 7.71
CA THR A 49 24.01 29.97 8.77
C THR A 49 25.22 30.61 8.12
N VAL A 50 25.57 31.82 8.57
CA VAL A 50 26.75 32.56 8.09
C VAL A 50 27.63 32.86 9.29
N LEU A 51 28.91 32.46 9.23
CA LEU A 51 29.89 32.67 10.27
C LEU A 51 31.14 33.32 9.68
N ASP A 52 31.64 34.35 10.36
CA ASP A 52 32.99 34.87 10.12
C ASP A 52 33.95 34.16 11.08
N LEU A 53 34.90 33.40 10.53
CA LEU A 53 35.84 32.59 11.31
C LEU A 53 37.08 33.38 11.75
N SER A 54 37.22 34.63 11.31
CA SER A 54 38.36 35.52 11.58
C SER A 54 38.03 36.66 12.55
N GLY A 55 36.87 36.61 13.21
CA GLY A 55 36.48 37.53 14.28
C GLY A 55 35.72 38.79 13.83
N GLY A 56 35.26 38.84 12.58
CA GLY A 56 34.38 39.91 12.09
C GLY A 56 32.90 39.65 12.39
N SER A 57 32.02 40.50 11.83
CA SER A 57 30.57 40.38 12.02
C SER A 57 29.80 40.34 10.69
N VAL A 58 28.69 39.59 10.66
CA VAL A 58 27.70 39.59 9.57
C VAL A 58 26.60 40.57 9.96
N SER A 59 26.42 41.63 9.19
CA SER A 59 25.51 42.73 9.55
C SER A 59 24.07 42.45 9.11
N ALA A 60 23.90 41.95 7.88
CA ALA A 60 22.60 41.58 7.34
C ALA A 60 22.71 40.57 6.20
N VAL A 61 21.63 39.81 6.01
CA VAL A 61 21.38 39.03 4.80
C VAL A 61 20.18 39.67 4.12
N SER A 62 20.35 40.17 2.89
CA SER A 62 19.26 40.69 2.07
C SER A 62 18.99 39.77 0.88
N TYR A 63 17.77 39.78 0.36
CA TYR A 63 17.38 38.97 -0.80
C TYR A 63 16.37 39.72 -1.67
N ASP A 64 16.34 39.37 -2.96
CA ASP A 64 15.39 39.95 -3.90
C ASP A 64 13.96 39.48 -3.59
N SER A 65 13.11 40.36 -3.07
CA SER A 65 11.67 40.11 -2.93
C SER A 65 10.94 40.57 -4.19
N THR A 66 10.28 39.66 -4.90
CA THR A 66 9.44 39.99 -6.06
C THR A 66 7.97 39.72 -5.75
N LYS A 67 7.07 40.65 -6.14
CA LYS A 67 5.63 40.37 -6.19
C LYS A 67 5.38 39.09 -7.02
N PRO A 68 4.47 38.19 -6.61
CA PRO A 68 4.06 37.05 -7.42
C PRO A 68 3.60 37.48 -8.82
N LEU A 69 3.85 36.63 -9.82
CA LEU A 69 3.51 36.93 -11.22
C LEU A 69 2.02 37.28 -11.36
N GLU A 70 1.14 36.56 -10.66
CA GLU A 70 -0.30 36.78 -10.68
C GLU A 70 -0.69 38.17 -10.18
N GLN A 71 0.05 38.73 -9.20
CA GLN A 71 -0.20 40.09 -8.71
C GLN A 71 0.31 41.14 -9.69
N LEU A 72 1.44 40.91 -10.35
CA LEU A 72 1.94 41.82 -11.40
C LEU A 72 1.03 41.80 -12.63
N LEU A 73 0.51 40.64 -13.01
CA LEU A 73 -0.45 40.50 -14.12
C LEU A 73 -1.86 41.01 -13.77
N GLN A 74 -2.20 41.15 -12.49
CA GLN A 74 -3.43 41.84 -12.07
C GLN A 74 -3.38 43.36 -12.30
N GLU A 75 -2.18 43.94 -12.41
CA GLU A 75 -1.99 45.36 -12.72
C GLU A 75 -2.13 45.65 -14.22
N ALA A 76 -2.05 44.62 -15.09
CA ALA A 76 -2.24 44.76 -16.53
C ALA A 76 -3.73 44.72 -16.93
N THR A 77 -4.15 45.65 -17.80
CA THR A 77 -5.53 45.70 -18.32
C THR A 77 -5.80 44.61 -19.36
N LEU A 78 -4.76 44.14 -20.05
CA LEU A 78 -4.81 43.10 -21.08
C LEU A 78 -4.35 41.76 -20.54
N ARG A 79 -5.05 40.67 -20.91
CA ARG A 79 -4.63 39.30 -20.62
C ARG A 79 -4.64 38.49 -21.90
N ILE A 80 -3.58 37.76 -22.21
CA ILE A 80 -3.57 36.88 -23.38
C ILE A 80 -3.75 35.46 -22.87
N PRO A 81 -4.91 34.80 -23.14
CA PRO A 81 -5.08 33.40 -22.80
C PRO A 81 -4.06 32.53 -23.53
N ASP A 82 -3.73 31.37 -22.96
CA ASP A 82 -2.80 30.41 -23.58
C ASP A 82 -3.36 29.84 -24.89
N ASP A 83 -4.68 29.90 -25.07
CA ASP A 83 -5.43 29.48 -26.25
C ASP A 83 -6.04 30.66 -27.05
N GLY A 84 -6.21 30.49 -28.36
CA GLY A 84 -6.88 31.46 -29.23
C GLY A 84 -6.00 32.59 -29.79
N GLY A 85 -4.74 32.75 -29.35
CA GLY A 85 -3.75 33.64 -29.97
C GLY A 85 -4.27 35.05 -30.31
N ILE A 86 -4.16 35.46 -31.59
CA ILE A 86 -4.63 36.77 -32.05
C ILE A 86 -6.16 36.96 -31.91
N THR A 87 -6.97 35.90 -32.03
CA THR A 87 -8.43 36.02 -31.91
C THR A 87 -8.85 36.34 -30.47
N ALA A 88 -8.19 35.72 -29.49
CA ALA A 88 -8.43 35.98 -28.07
C ALA A 88 -7.96 37.39 -27.66
N LEU A 89 -6.82 37.84 -28.19
CA LEU A 89 -6.33 39.21 -27.99
C LEU A 89 -7.33 40.24 -28.56
N LEU A 90 -7.72 40.10 -29.84
CA LEU A 90 -8.63 41.04 -30.51
C LEU A 90 -10.03 41.08 -29.86
N ALA A 91 -10.47 39.99 -29.24
CA ALA A 91 -11.73 39.94 -28.50
C ALA A 91 -11.71 40.80 -27.21
N GLN A 92 -10.54 41.03 -26.60
CA GLN A 92 -10.40 41.83 -25.37
C GLN A 92 -10.21 43.32 -25.64
N VAL A 93 -9.69 43.69 -26.80
CA VAL A 93 -9.44 45.08 -27.21
C VAL A 93 -10.56 45.65 -28.07
N LYS A 94 -11.81 45.27 -27.80
CA LYS A 94 -12.98 45.88 -28.44
C LYS A 94 -13.00 47.38 -28.17
N GLY A 95 -13.15 48.18 -29.21
CA GLY A 95 -13.07 49.64 -29.15
C GLY A 95 -11.68 50.22 -29.45
N ALA A 96 -10.64 49.39 -29.57
CA ALA A 96 -9.32 49.87 -29.96
C ALA A 96 -9.27 50.25 -31.46
N ARG A 97 -8.55 51.32 -31.77
CA ARG A 97 -8.26 51.77 -33.13
C ARG A 97 -7.11 50.97 -33.71
N VAL A 98 -7.32 50.46 -34.92
CA VAL A 98 -6.33 49.63 -35.62
C VAL A 98 -6.19 50.04 -37.08
N SER A 99 -4.99 49.81 -37.62
CA SER A 99 -4.72 49.80 -39.05
C SER A 99 -4.46 48.35 -39.48
N VAL A 100 -5.24 47.85 -40.43
CA VAL A 100 -5.18 46.46 -40.89
C VAL A 100 -4.80 46.43 -42.36
N ARG A 101 -3.79 45.62 -42.71
CA ARG A 101 -3.37 45.36 -44.09
C ARG A 101 -3.98 44.04 -44.56
N VAL A 102 -4.89 44.12 -45.52
CA VAL A 102 -5.58 42.97 -46.11
C VAL A 102 -5.00 42.70 -47.49
N GLY A 103 -4.47 41.50 -47.73
CA GLY A 103 -3.79 41.15 -48.98
C GLY A 103 -2.52 41.97 -49.26
N LYS A 104 -2.25 42.28 -50.54
CA LYS A 104 -0.95 42.84 -50.95
C LYS A 104 -0.79 44.35 -50.74
N GLU A 105 -1.85 45.18 -50.75
CA GLU A 105 -1.69 46.65 -50.67
C GLU A 105 -2.85 47.43 -50.03
N GLN A 106 -3.91 46.78 -49.51
CA GLN A 106 -5.04 47.53 -48.94
C GLN A 106 -4.87 47.74 -47.43
N HIS A 107 -4.63 49.00 -47.04
CA HIS A 107 -4.67 49.43 -45.65
C HIS A 107 -6.04 49.98 -45.28
N VAL A 108 -6.59 49.50 -44.17
CA VAL A 108 -7.89 49.94 -43.64
C VAL A 108 -7.71 50.34 -42.19
N GLU A 109 -7.99 51.60 -41.88
CA GLU A 109 -8.04 52.09 -40.50
C GLU A 109 -9.48 52.10 -39.99
N GLY A 110 -9.68 51.58 -38.78
CA GLY A 110 -11.00 51.52 -38.16
C GLY A 110 -10.95 51.17 -36.69
N VAL A 111 -12.11 51.10 -36.06
CA VAL A 111 -12.27 50.70 -34.65
C VAL A 111 -12.74 49.24 -34.59
N ILE A 112 -12.11 48.42 -33.76
CA ILE A 112 -12.54 47.03 -33.55
C ILE A 112 -13.92 47.01 -32.90
N VAL A 113 -14.89 46.42 -33.59
CA VAL A 113 -16.23 46.20 -33.04
C VAL A 113 -16.31 44.82 -32.39
N GLY A 114 -15.71 43.82 -33.04
CA GLY A 114 -15.68 42.46 -32.55
C GLY A 114 -15.09 41.48 -33.55
N LEU A 115 -15.05 40.22 -33.12
CA LEU A 115 -14.62 39.08 -33.90
C LEU A 115 -15.77 38.06 -33.92
N GLU A 116 -16.08 37.54 -35.10
CA GLU A 116 -17.15 36.57 -35.31
C GLU A 116 -16.58 35.33 -35.98
N CYS A 117 -16.98 34.13 -35.54
CA CYS A 117 -16.65 32.90 -36.23
C CYS A 117 -17.87 32.46 -37.04
N LEU A 118 -17.69 32.33 -38.35
CA LEU A 118 -18.75 31.95 -39.27
C LEU A 118 -18.39 30.63 -39.95
N PRO A 119 -19.33 29.67 -40.02
CA PRO A 119 -19.11 28.43 -40.76
C PRO A 119 -19.19 28.71 -42.27
N LEU A 120 -18.06 28.58 -42.98
CA LEU A 120 -18.03 28.60 -44.45
C LEU A 120 -18.00 27.18 -45.00
N ILE A 121 -18.84 26.93 -46.01
CA ILE A 121 -18.87 25.65 -46.72
C ILE A 121 -17.81 25.69 -47.83
N GLU A 122 -16.71 24.97 -47.63
CA GLU A 122 -15.67 24.76 -48.65
C GLU A 122 -15.78 23.31 -49.17
N GLY A 123 -16.43 23.13 -50.31
CA GLY A 123 -16.69 21.81 -50.90
C GLY A 123 -17.76 21.03 -50.12
N LYS A 124 -17.37 19.93 -49.46
CA LYS A 124 -18.27 19.08 -48.63
C LYS A 124 -18.06 19.24 -47.11
N VAL A 125 -17.18 20.15 -46.69
CA VAL A 125 -16.82 20.34 -45.27
C VAL A 125 -17.15 21.77 -44.86
N ALA A 126 -17.76 21.93 -43.68
CA ALA A 126 -17.95 23.23 -43.05
C ALA A 126 -16.69 23.56 -42.22
N VAL A 127 -16.08 24.71 -42.50
CA VAL A 127 -14.90 25.22 -41.78
C VAL A 127 -15.27 26.54 -41.12
N GLU A 128 -15.06 26.63 -39.81
CA GLU A 128 -15.21 27.86 -39.04
C GLU A 128 -14.08 28.83 -39.40
N ARG A 129 -14.43 30.03 -39.87
CA ARG A 129 -13.45 31.10 -40.16
C ARG A 129 -13.70 32.34 -39.30
N PRO A 130 -12.66 32.91 -38.69
CA PRO A 130 -12.77 34.14 -37.91
C PRO A 130 -12.79 35.38 -38.81
N PHE A 131 -13.80 36.23 -38.65
CA PHE A 131 -13.93 37.52 -39.30
C PHE A 131 -13.74 38.65 -38.29
N LEU A 132 -12.87 39.60 -38.62
CA LEU A 132 -12.65 40.83 -37.87
C LEU A 132 -13.56 41.93 -38.42
N THR A 133 -14.45 42.46 -37.57
CA THR A 133 -15.33 43.57 -37.95
C THR A 133 -14.79 44.89 -37.42
N LEU A 134 -14.57 45.83 -38.36
CA LEU A 134 -14.09 47.18 -38.08
C LEU A 134 -15.18 48.21 -38.42
N LEU A 135 -15.32 49.23 -37.58
CA LEU A 135 -16.03 50.47 -37.90
C LEU A 135 -15.07 51.41 -38.63
N VAL A 136 -15.27 51.61 -39.93
CA VAL A 136 -14.46 52.45 -40.81
C VAL A 136 -15.29 53.67 -41.20
N GLY A 137 -14.99 54.83 -40.62
CA GLY A 137 -15.84 56.02 -40.73
C GLY A 137 -17.22 55.77 -40.14
N ALA A 138 -18.26 55.66 -40.99
CA ALA A 138 -19.64 55.35 -40.59
C ALA A 138 -20.13 53.97 -41.09
N SER A 139 -19.23 53.13 -41.61
CA SER A 139 -19.58 51.83 -42.19
C SER A 139 -18.89 50.69 -41.44
N LEU A 140 -19.63 49.60 -41.18
CA LEU A 140 -19.07 48.35 -40.68
C LEU A 140 -18.51 47.55 -41.86
N ARG A 141 -17.26 47.10 -41.73
CA ARG A 141 -16.60 46.24 -42.72
C ARG A 141 -16.01 45.03 -42.01
N SER A 142 -16.31 43.85 -42.53
CA SER A 142 -15.78 42.58 -42.01
C SER A 142 -14.71 42.05 -42.95
N PHE A 143 -13.60 41.59 -42.38
CA PHE A 143 -12.45 41.03 -43.08
C PHE A 143 -12.18 39.62 -42.57
N ASP A 144 -11.90 38.67 -43.47
CA ASP A 144 -11.38 37.36 -43.04
C ASP A 144 -10.04 37.60 -42.35
N LEU A 145 -9.93 37.20 -41.07
CA LEU A 145 -8.71 37.44 -40.30
C LEU A 145 -7.51 36.67 -40.89
N LEU A 146 -7.75 35.59 -41.64
CA LEU A 146 -6.69 34.85 -42.34
C LEU A 146 -6.09 35.64 -43.52
N ASP A 147 -6.83 36.60 -44.07
CA ASP A 147 -6.35 37.48 -45.15
C ASP A 147 -5.64 38.75 -44.62
N VAL A 148 -5.64 38.93 -43.29
CA VAL A 148 -4.94 40.02 -42.61
C VAL A 148 -3.46 39.67 -42.50
N ALA A 149 -2.64 40.37 -43.28
CA ALA A 149 -1.19 40.18 -43.27
C ALA A 149 -0.50 40.97 -42.15
N GLU A 150 -1.12 42.03 -41.65
CA GLU A 150 -0.57 42.89 -40.59
C GLU A 150 -1.69 43.67 -39.91
N LEU A 151 -1.61 43.78 -38.57
CA LEU A 151 -2.51 44.56 -37.74
C LEU A 151 -1.67 45.44 -36.82
N THR A 152 -1.89 46.74 -36.87
CA THR A 152 -1.20 47.73 -36.05
C THR A 152 -2.19 48.40 -35.11
N PHE A 153 -1.93 48.36 -33.80
CA PHE A 153 -2.67 49.16 -32.82
C PHE A 153 -2.26 50.64 -32.93
N LEU A 154 -3.25 51.51 -33.13
CA LEU A 154 -3.04 52.95 -33.22
C LEU A 154 -3.13 53.64 -31.86
N ASP A 155 -3.73 52.99 -30.86
CA ASP A 155 -3.82 53.50 -29.49
C ASP A 155 -2.55 53.15 -28.68
N ASP A 156 -1.84 54.18 -28.21
CA ASP A 156 -0.58 54.01 -27.46
C ASP A 156 -0.76 53.19 -26.17
N ALA A 157 -1.85 53.42 -25.42
CA ALA A 157 -2.11 52.71 -24.17
C ALA A 157 -2.26 51.19 -24.36
N VAL A 158 -2.89 50.75 -25.45
CA VAL A 158 -3.06 49.31 -25.75
C VAL A 158 -1.71 48.70 -26.14
N ARG A 159 -0.87 49.45 -26.86
CA ARG A 159 0.48 49.03 -27.24
C ARG A 159 1.37 48.87 -26.01
N GLU A 160 1.39 49.87 -25.14
CA GLU A 160 2.17 49.88 -23.89
C GLU A 160 1.74 48.75 -22.94
N ASP A 161 0.43 48.52 -22.77
CA ASP A 161 -0.07 47.41 -21.94
C ASP A 161 0.31 46.04 -22.52
N LEU A 162 0.28 45.88 -23.85
CA LEU A 162 0.68 44.64 -24.52
C LEU A 162 2.20 44.38 -24.37
N GLU A 163 3.01 45.41 -24.57
CA GLU A 163 4.46 45.36 -24.36
C GLU A 163 4.80 45.04 -22.90
N PHE A 164 4.12 45.67 -21.94
CA PHE A 164 4.28 45.40 -20.52
C PHE A 164 3.90 43.96 -20.15
N TYR A 165 2.77 43.46 -20.65
CA TYR A 165 2.34 42.07 -20.43
C TYR A 165 3.37 41.08 -20.97
N LEU A 166 3.78 41.23 -22.22
CA LEU A 166 4.76 40.34 -22.86
C LEU A 166 6.13 40.41 -22.18
N ALA A 167 6.58 41.60 -21.77
CA ALA A 167 7.81 41.77 -21.01
C ALA A 167 7.73 41.12 -19.62
N THR A 168 6.58 41.20 -18.96
CA THR A 168 6.34 40.60 -17.64
C THR A 168 6.36 39.07 -17.74
N VAL A 169 5.66 38.49 -18.73
CA VAL A 169 5.69 37.05 -19.02
C VAL A 169 7.11 36.59 -19.35
N LEU A 170 7.84 37.31 -20.23
CA LEU A 170 9.23 36.99 -20.57
C LEU A 170 10.17 37.06 -19.36
N SER A 171 9.93 38.00 -18.43
CA SER A 171 10.73 38.15 -17.22
C SER A 171 10.54 37.00 -16.24
N SER A 172 9.37 36.34 -16.24
CA SER A 172 9.13 35.15 -15.41
C SER A 172 10.02 33.97 -15.83
N TYR A 173 10.22 33.77 -17.13
CA TYR A 173 11.12 32.74 -17.67
C TYR A 173 12.60 33.01 -17.37
N LYS A 174 13.00 34.28 -17.16
CA LYS A 174 14.39 34.67 -16.90
C LYS A 174 14.74 34.80 -15.41
N LYS A 175 13.77 34.77 -14.48
CA LYS A 175 13.96 35.09 -13.04
C LYS A 175 13.70 33.93 -12.08
N ASP A 176 14.00 32.69 -12.47
CA ASP A 176 14.02 31.60 -11.49
C ASP A 176 15.22 31.74 -10.52
N THR A 177 16.25 32.51 -10.88
CA THR A 177 17.37 32.82 -9.98
C THR A 177 17.06 34.01 -9.06
N LYS A 178 17.23 33.82 -7.75
CA LYS A 178 17.12 34.82 -6.69
C LYS A 178 18.47 35.05 -6.05
N ARG A 179 18.85 36.32 -5.91
CA ARG A 179 20.11 36.69 -5.28
C ARG A 179 19.92 36.92 -3.80
N VAL A 180 20.77 36.29 -3.00
CA VAL A 180 20.96 36.51 -1.58
C VAL A 180 22.29 37.23 -1.39
N SER A 181 22.26 38.39 -0.76
CA SER A 181 23.43 39.22 -0.48
C SER A 181 23.76 39.18 1.00
N VAL A 182 24.96 38.73 1.33
CA VAL A 182 25.48 38.67 2.70
C VAL A 182 26.38 39.86 2.92
N LEU A 183 25.95 40.80 3.75
CA LEU A 183 26.72 41.98 4.11
C LEU A 183 27.64 41.64 5.28
N THR A 184 28.94 41.80 5.06
CA THR A 184 29.96 41.54 6.09
C THR A 184 30.56 42.87 6.57
N SER A 185 31.11 42.88 7.78
CA SER A 185 31.81 44.04 8.33
C SER A 185 33.04 43.60 9.10
N GLY A 186 34.20 44.17 8.78
CA GLY A 186 35.49 43.89 9.42
C GLY A 186 36.66 44.43 8.61
N GLU A 187 37.88 44.08 9.03
CA GLU A 187 39.13 44.56 8.42
C GLU A 187 39.98 43.41 7.90
N GLY A 188 40.76 43.65 6.84
CA GLY A 188 41.67 42.67 6.25
C GLY A 188 40.96 41.55 5.50
N SER A 189 41.73 40.49 5.20
CA SER A 189 41.23 39.26 4.55
C SER A 189 40.76 38.29 5.63
N ARG A 190 39.50 37.84 5.54
CA ARG A 190 38.81 37.05 6.56
C ARG A 190 38.17 35.81 5.93
N ASP A 191 38.16 34.71 6.66
CA ASP A 191 37.51 33.47 6.22
C ASP A 191 36.03 33.48 6.61
N LEU A 192 35.16 33.29 5.61
CA LEU A 192 33.72 33.22 5.76
C LEU A 192 33.23 31.78 5.53
N PHE A 193 32.34 31.33 6.40
CA PHE A 193 31.66 30.05 6.30
C PHE A 193 30.16 30.30 6.10
N VAL A 194 29.58 29.63 5.10
CA VAL A 194 28.13 29.64 4.88
C VAL A 194 27.65 28.22 4.75
N SER A 195 26.60 27.86 5.48
CA SER A 195 25.94 26.57 5.30
C SER A 195 24.43 26.71 5.17
N TYR A 196 23.81 25.86 4.36
CA TYR A 196 22.37 25.85 4.15
C TYR A 196 21.90 24.47 3.68
N VAL A 197 20.59 24.27 3.69
CA VAL A 197 19.90 23.07 3.21
C VAL A 197 19.13 23.41 1.94
N LEU A 198 19.18 22.50 0.96
CA LEU A 198 18.35 22.52 -0.25
C LEU A 198 17.65 21.17 -0.43
N GLU A 199 16.54 21.17 -1.16
CA GLU A 199 16.02 19.95 -1.77
C GLU A 199 17.09 19.33 -2.69
N ALA A 200 17.34 18.03 -2.52
CA ALA A 200 18.32 17.30 -3.33
C ALA A 200 17.80 15.89 -3.65
N PRO A 201 18.13 15.34 -4.83
CA PRO A 201 17.76 13.97 -5.15
C PRO A 201 18.29 12.97 -4.12
N VAL A 202 17.48 11.97 -3.79
CA VAL A 202 17.87 10.90 -2.88
C VAL A 202 18.97 10.06 -3.51
N TRP A 203 20.10 9.94 -2.80
CA TRP A 203 21.19 9.05 -3.19
C TRP A 203 20.77 7.58 -3.06
N LYS A 204 21.25 6.74 -3.99
CA LYS A 204 20.85 5.33 -4.09
C LYS A 204 22.06 4.43 -3.92
N THR A 205 21.89 3.28 -3.29
CA THR A 205 22.94 2.26 -3.19
C THR A 205 22.83 1.23 -4.30
N SER A 206 23.96 0.66 -4.68
CA SER A 206 24.05 -0.49 -5.56
C SER A 206 25.27 -1.31 -5.20
N TYR A 207 25.11 -2.63 -5.11
CA TYR A 207 26.16 -3.54 -4.69
C TYR A 207 26.57 -4.51 -5.80
N ARG A 208 27.80 -4.99 -5.73
CA ARG A 208 28.26 -6.16 -6.48
C ARG A 208 28.85 -7.17 -5.50
N ILE A 209 28.41 -8.41 -5.60
CA ILE A 209 29.03 -9.55 -4.92
C ILE A 209 29.82 -10.34 -5.95
N LEU A 210 31.11 -10.48 -5.66
CA LEU A 210 32.04 -11.21 -6.50
C LEU A 210 32.51 -12.45 -5.74
N MET A 211 32.11 -13.62 -6.23
CA MET A 211 32.45 -14.92 -5.67
C MET A 211 33.52 -15.61 -6.52
N GLU A 212 34.47 -16.25 -5.85
CA GLU A 212 35.48 -17.12 -6.46
C GLU A 212 35.66 -18.36 -5.59
N GLU A 213 35.89 -19.51 -6.22
CA GLU A 213 36.03 -20.78 -5.51
C GLU A 213 37.30 -20.78 -4.65
N GLY A 214 37.15 -21.09 -3.36
CA GLY A 214 38.26 -21.12 -2.40
C GLY A 214 38.66 -19.77 -1.81
N GLU A 215 38.04 -18.66 -2.22
CA GLU A 215 38.32 -17.32 -1.71
C GLU A 215 37.13 -16.73 -0.93
N LYS A 216 37.40 -15.73 -0.07
CA LYS A 216 36.32 -15.01 0.61
C LYS A 216 35.59 -14.11 -0.39
N PRO A 217 34.25 -14.08 -0.39
CA PRO A 217 33.51 -13.24 -1.31
C PRO A 217 33.78 -11.76 -1.05
N LEU A 218 33.88 -11.00 -2.15
CA LEU A 218 34.11 -9.55 -2.12
C LEU A 218 32.79 -8.81 -2.32
N LEU A 219 32.53 -7.82 -1.46
CA LEU A 219 31.40 -6.91 -1.58
C LEU A 219 31.89 -5.52 -1.99
N GLN A 220 31.36 -5.03 -3.11
CA GLN A 220 31.57 -3.66 -3.58
C GLN A 220 30.26 -2.89 -3.47
N GLY A 221 30.26 -1.77 -2.74
CA GLY A 221 29.13 -0.88 -2.61
C GLY A 221 29.40 0.45 -3.28
N TRP A 222 28.42 0.95 -4.01
CA TRP A 222 28.45 2.21 -4.73
C TRP A 222 27.24 3.05 -4.36
N ALA A 223 27.45 4.35 -4.23
CA ALA A 223 26.40 5.34 -4.13
C ALA A 223 26.23 6.06 -5.47
N VAL A 224 25.01 6.06 -5.98
CA VAL A 224 24.59 6.92 -7.09
C VAL A 224 24.17 8.25 -6.50
N VAL A 225 24.86 9.30 -6.90
CA VAL A 225 24.65 10.67 -6.43
C VAL A 225 24.36 11.56 -7.63
N ASP A 226 23.33 12.38 -7.51
CA ASP A 226 22.85 13.26 -8.59
C ASP A 226 23.08 14.72 -8.21
N ASN A 227 23.90 15.46 -8.98
CA ASN A 227 24.02 16.91 -8.85
C ASN A 227 23.04 17.58 -9.81
N THR A 228 21.83 17.87 -9.34
CA THR A 228 20.79 18.62 -10.09
C THR A 228 20.87 20.14 -9.85
N GLY A 229 21.92 20.60 -9.18
CA GLY A 229 22.19 22.02 -8.97
C GLY A 229 22.79 22.67 -10.21
N ASP A 230 22.86 24.01 -10.19
CA ASP A 230 23.39 24.80 -11.30
C ASP A 230 24.90 25.08 -11.17
N GLU A 231 25.55 24.55 -10.12
CA GLU A 231 26.97 24.72 -9.80
C GLU A 231 27.69 23.36 -9.76
N ASP A 232 28.96 23.38 -10.17
CA ASP A 232 29.81 22.19 -10.14
C ASP A 232 30.31 21.92 -8.73
N TRP A 233 30.29 20.67 -8.30
CA TRP A 233 30.99 20.26 -7.08
C TRP A 233 32.43 19.94 -7.46
N GLU A 234 33.38 20.75 -7.03
CA GLU A 234 34.79 20.56 -7.34
C GLU A 234 35.56 20.15 -6.08
N GLN A 235 36.02 18.90 -6.03
CA GLN A 235 36.81 18.36 -4.92
C GLN A 235 36.12 18.58 -3.56
N VAL A 236 34.84 18.25 -3.47
CA VAL A 236 34.06 18.40 -2.24
C VAL A 236 34.23 17.21 -1.31
N ASP A 237 34.18 17.46 -0.01
CA ASP A 237 34.01 16.43 1.01
C ASP A 237 32.57 15.93 0.96
N LEU A 238 32.37 14.71 0.45
CA LEU A 238 31.04 14.10 0.32
C LEU A 238 30.74 13.15 1.49
N ALA A 239 29.61 13.37 2.15
CA ALA A 239 29.06 12.45 3.14
C ALA A 239 27.63 12.04 2.75
N LEU A 240 27.30 10.76 2.93
CA LEU A 240 25.99 10.22 2.61
C LEU A 240 25.37 9.68 3.90
N ILE A 241 24.26 10.25 4.31
CA ILE A 241 23.59 9.88 5.56
C ILE A 241 22.41 8.97 5.25
N ALA A 242 22.48 7.79 5.86
CA ALA A 242 21.41 6.82 5.92
C ALA A 242 20.60 7.07 7.21
N GLY A 243 19.31 7.37 7.03
CA GLY A 243 18.35 7.62 8.11
C GLY A 243 17.28 8.63 7.70
N LEU A 244 16.24 8.76 8.52
CA LEU A 244 15.04 9.58 8.25
C LEU A 244 14.86 10.67 9.32
N PRO A 245 15.61 11.79 9.27
CA PRO A 245 15.30 12.95 10.08
C PRO A 245 14.03 13.65 9.55
N VAL A 246 13.35 14.41 10.42
CA VAL A 246 12.14 15.16 10.06
C VAL A 246 12.51 16.39 9.21
N SER A 247 11.85 16.59 8.06
CA SER A 247 11.97 17.78 7.21
C SER A 247 10.59 18.21 6.68
N PHE A 248 10.39 19.52 6.48
CA PHE A 248 9.15 20.12 5.98
C PHE A 248 9.41 21.45 5.26
N VAL A 249 8.57 21.80 4.29
CA VAL A 249 8.59 23.10 3.60
C VAL A 249 7.70 24.10 4.35
N HIS A 250 8.19 25.31 4.56
CA HIS A 250 7.44 26.42 5.14
C HIS A 250 7.63 27.67 4.29
N ASP A 251 6.55 28.33 3.87
CA ASP A 251 6.62 29.52 3.01
C ASP A 251 7.16 30.73 3.79
N LEU A 252 8.46 30.96 3.68
CA LEU A 252 9.20 32.09 4.24
C LEU A 252 9.53 33.16 3.20
N TYR A 253 9.49 32.81 1.91
CA TYR A 253 9.91 33.68 0.81
C TYR A 253 8.83 34.67 0.40
N ASN A 254 7.56 34.24 0.31
CA ASN A 254 6.49 35.11 -0.17
C ASN A 254 6.03 36.11 0.91
N PRO A 255 5.91 37.41 0.60
CA PRO A 255 5.30 38.37 1.50
C PRO A 255 3.84 37.99 1.79
N ARG A 256 3.50 37.82 3.07
CA ARG A 256 2.13 37.50 3.49
C ARG A 256 1.31 38.79 3.64
N TYR A 257 0.30 38.95 2.80
CA TYR A 257 -0.67 40.04 2.91
C TYR A 257 -1.93 39.55 3.62
N LEU A 258 -2.26 40.15 4.76
CA LEU A 258 -3.56 39.96 5.40
C LEU A 258 -4.57 40.90 4.71
N LYS A 259 -5.68 40.37 4.20
CA LYS A 259 -6.81 41.20 3.76
C LYS A 259 -7.34 41.96 4.97
N ARG A 260 -7.06 43.26 5.01
CA ARG A 260 -7.62 44.14 6.04
C ARG A 260 -9.12 44.27 5.77
N PRO A 261 -9.99 44.01 6.76
CA PRO A 261 -11.41 44.30 6.60
C PRO A 261 -11.58 45.80 6.34
N VAL A 262 -12.24 46.14 5.24
CA VAL A 262 -12.68 47.51 4.97
C VAL A 262 -13.89 47.76 5.85
N VAL A 263 -13.74 48.56 6.89
CA VAL A 263 -14.86 49.03 7.70
C VAL A 263 -15.50 50.17 6.92
N GLU A 264 -16.59 49.88 6.20
CA GLU A 264 -17.46 50.94 5.70
C GLU A 264 -18.07 51.67 6.90
N VAL A 265 -17.75 52.97 7.02
CA VAL A 265 -18.35 53.82 8.07
C VAL A 265 -19.83 53.97 7.76
N ARG A 266 -20.66 53.20 8.45
CA ARG A 266 -22.11 53.35 8.46
C ARG A 266 -22.45 54.65 9.20
N THR A 267 -22.94 55.65 8.48
CA THR A 267 -23.64 56.81 9.05
C THR A 267 -24.89 56.33 9.80
N GLU A 268 -25.12 56.93 10.96
CA GLU A 268 -26.09 56.52 11.98
C GLU A 268 -27.54 56.39 11.48
N ALA A 269 -28.18 55.29 11.85
CA ALA A 269 -29.53 55.32 12.41
C ALA A 269 -29.74 54.11 13.35
N ALA A 270 -30.04 54.46 14.61
CA ALA A 270 -30.62 53.73 15.74
C ALA A 270 -30.66 52.18 15.71
N ALA A 271 -30.10 51.61 16.79
CA ALA A 271 -30.17 50.19 17.12
C ALA A 271 -31.60 49.73 17.48
N ALA A 272 -31.89 48.46 17.20
CA ALA A 272 -32.93 47.68 17.87
C ALA A 272 -32.37 46.31 18.30
N PRO A 273 -32.89 45.72 19.39
CA PRO A 273 -32.18 44.76 20.24
C PRO A 273 -32.12 43.33 19.69
N VAL A 274 -31.13 42.58 20.18
CA VAL A 274 -30.92 41.15 19.94
C VAL A 274 -32.05 40.32 20.58
N ILE A 275 -32.59 39.36 19.83
CA ILE A 275 -33.34 38.23 20.35
C ILE A 275 -32.52 36.96 20.02
N PRO A 276 -31.99 36.24 21.01
CA PRO A 276 -31.48 34.90 20.82
C PRO A 276 -32.59 33.87 21.08
N GLU A 277 -32.70 32.82 20.26
CA GLU A 277 -32.59 31.42 20.70
C GLU A 277 -32.84 30.42 19.56
N GLU A 278 -32.64 29.15 19.92
CA GLU A 278 -32.16 27.98 19.18
C GLU A 278 -33.18 27.17 18.36
N ASP A 279 -32.60 26.32 17.49
CA ASP A 279 -32.93 24.93 17.12
C ASP A 279 -34.24 24.53 16.40
N TYR A 280 -34.09 23.42 15.65
CA TYR A 280 -35.02 22.57 14.89
C TYR A 280 -35.34 22.92 13.42
N GLY A 281 -34.65 22.20 12.52
CA GLY A 281 -35.25 21.03 11.86
C GLY A 281 -35.90 21.18 10.48
N THR A 282 -35.36 20.39 9.53
CA THR A 282 -36.00 19.77 8.32
C THR A 282 -36.42 20.70 7.17
N LEU A 283 -36.25 20.42 5.87
CA LEU A 283 -36.02 19.23 5.02
C LEU A 283 -35.59 19.73 3.62
N GLY A 284 -34.91 18.90 2.82
CA GLY A 284 -34.81 19.12 1.38
C GLY A 284 -33.67 18.38 0.68
N GLU A 285 -33.80 17.07 0.52
CA GLU A 285 -32.98 16.27 -0.39
C GLU A 285 -33.39 16.51 -1.86
N ALA A 286 -32.40 16.54 -2.77
CA ALA A 286 -32.49 16.02 -4.13
C ALA A 286 -31.09 15.79 -4.72
N GLU A 287 -30.74 14.50 -4.85
CA GLU A 287 -30.03 13.80 -5.93
C GLU A 287 -28.83 14.45 -6.66
N ALA A 288 -27.70 13.73 -6.70
CA ALA A 288 -26.97 13.42 -7.94
C ALA A 288 -25.91 12.30 -7.74
N GLU A 289 -26.22 11.17 -8.37
CA GLU A 289 -25.45 10.10 -9.02
C GLU A 289 -23.90 10.03 -8.93
N ALA A 290 -23.45 8.78 -8.77
CA ALA A 290 -22.09 8.29 -9.02
C ALA A 290 -21.79 8.13 -10.52
N PRO A 291 -20.49 8.02 -10.90
CA PRO A 291 -20.15 7.29 -12.12
C PRO A 291 -19.31 6.03 -11.84
N MET A 292 -19.78 4.96 -12.46
CA MET A 292 -19.08 3.71 -12.73
C MET A 292 -17.95 3.87 -13.75
N GLU A 293 -17.01 2.94 -13.65
CA GLU A 293 -15.92 2.62 -14.56
C GLU A 293 -16.36 2.38 -16.02
N VAL A 294 -15.49 2.72 -16.96
CA VAL A 294 -15.48 2.15 -18.31
C VAL A 294 -14.06 1.69 -18.63
N GLU A 295 -13.96 0.38 -18.77
CA GLU A 295 -12.81 -0.37 -19.29
C GLU A 295 -12.84 -0.31 -20.83
N MET A 296 -11.71 -0.01 -21.48
CA MET A 296 -11.56 -0.24 -22.92
C MET A 296 -10.20 -0.88 -23.27
N ALA A 297 -10.34 -1.94 -24.06
CA ALA A 297 -9.34 -2.89 -24.54
C ALA A 297 -8.17 -2.27 -25.31
N MET A 298 -7.00 -2.92 -25.17
CA MET A 298 -5.85 -2.73 -26.05
C MET A 298 -5.37 -4.07 -26.63
N ALA A 299 -5.28 -4.14 -27.97
CA ALA A 299 -4.22 -4.79 -28.77
C ALA A 299 -4.59 -4.77 -30.28
N PRO A 300 -3.65 -4.94 -31.24
CA PRO A 300 -2.19 -4.83 -31.18
C PRO A 300 -1.61 -3.89 -32.27
N MET A 301 -0.41 -3.33 -32.07
CA MET A 301 0.36 -2.70 -33.15
C MET A 301 1.81 -3.21 -33.16
N ALA A 302 2.31 -3.38 -34.38
CA ALA A 302 3.44 -4.20 -34.78
C ALA A 302 4.83 -3.62 -34.47
N ALA A 303 5.80 -4.54 -34.39
CA ALA A 303 7.23 -4.28 -34.24
C ALA A 303 7.87 -3.66 -35.50
N PRO A 304 8.96 -2.87 -35.35
CA PRO A 304 9.95 -2.70 -36.40
C PRO A 304 11.12 -3.68 -36.24
N ALA A 305 11.60 -4.15 -37.40
CA ALA A 305 12.64 -5.15 -37.58
C ALA A 305 14.05 -4.64 -37.27
N LEU A 306 14.85 -5.53 -36.69
CA LEU A 306 16.31 -5.42 -36.53
C LEU A 306 17.01 -5.77 -37.84
N ALA A 307 17.98 -4.95 -38.25
CA ALA A 307 18.98 -5.30 -39.25
C ALA A 307 20.24 -5.87 -38.58
N PRO A 308 20.92 -6.86 -39.19
CA PRO A 308 22.00 -7.60 -38.54
C PRO A 308 23.34 -6.84 -38.59
N MET A 309 23.97 -6.62 -37.43
CA MET A 309 25.39 -6.28 -37.34
C MET A 309 26.24 -7.54 -37.37
N ARG A 310 27.17 -7.58 -38.32
CA ARG A 310 28.20 -8.60 -38.52
C ARG A 310 29.10 -8.71 -37.28
N ALA A 311 29.35 -9.94 -36.87
CA ALA A 311 30.39 -10.31 -35.92
C ALA A 311 31.78 -10.02 -36.51
N ALA A 312 32.59 -9.27 -35.77
CA ALA A 312 34.05 -9.25 -35.89
C ALA A 312 34.64 -10.01 -34.69
N PRO A 313 35.65 -10.87 -34.89
CA PRO A 313 36.25 -11.64 -33.81
C PRO A 313 37.20 -10.75 -32.98
N GLY A 314 36.76 -10.36 -31.79
CA GLY A 314 37.57 -9.65 -30.80
C GLY A 314 38.14 -10.62 -29.77
N GLY A 315 39.47 -10.73 -29.74
CA GLY A 315 40.23 -11.74 -29.00
C GLY A 315 40.07 -11.71 -27.47
N GLY A 316 40.26 -12.89 -26.89
CA GLY A 316 40.45 -13.07 -25.46
C GLY A 316 41.70 -12.34 -24.98
N GLY A 317 41.50 -11.28 -24.21
CA GLY A 317 42.56 -10.70 -23.39
C GLY A 317 42.89 -11.60 -22.19
N PRO A 318 44.09 -11.51 -21.61
CA PRO A 318 44.53 -12.43 -20.57
C PRO A 318 43.76 -12.20 -19.26
N VAL A 319 43.07 -13.23 -18.77
CA VAL A 319 42.40 -13.29 -17.46
C VAL A 319 43.37 -12.95 -16.30
N PHE A 320 44.67 -13.19 -16.50
CA PHE A 320 45.73 -12.95 -15.52
C PHE A 320 45.92 -11.47 -15.10
N GLY A 321 45.49 -10.49 -15.91
CA GLY A 321 45.61 -9.06 -15.55
C GLY A 321 44.47 -8.52 -14.68
N ARG A 322 43.31 -9.20 -14.65
CA ARG A 322 42.09 -8.69 -13.99
C ARG A 322 42.12 -8.87 -12.47
N ARG A 323 42.78 -9.94 -12.01
CA ARG A 323 42.96 -10.25 -10.59
C ARG A 323 43.82 -9.20 -9.87
N GLU A 324 45.00 -8.87 -10.41
CA GLU A 324 45.83 -7.79 -9.87
C GLU A 324 45.12 -6.42 -9.91
N ALA A 325 44.33 -6.14 -10.95
CA ALA A 325 43.56 -4.90 -11.04
C ALA A 325 42.42 -4.80 -10.01
N ARG A 326 41.79 -5.94 -9.66
CA ARG A 326 40.75 -6.02 -8.62
C ARG A 326 41.32 -5.80 -7.22
N GLU A 327 42.52 -6.28 -6.95
CA GLU A 327 43.26 -6.03 -5.70
C GLU A 327 43.82 -4.59 -5.62
N ARG A 328 44.14 -3.97 -6.77
CA ARG A 328 44.65 -2.58 -6.87
C ARG A 328 43.56 -1.51 -6.97
N SER A 329 42.30 -1.90 -7.17
CA SER A 329 41.17 -0.97 -7.12
C SER A 329 41.04 -0.45 -5.69
N ALA A 330 41.28 0.86 -5.50
CA ALA A 330 41.59 1.50 -4.23
C ALA A 330 40.81 0.97 -3.02
N ALA A 331 41.53 0.70 -1.93
CA ALA A 331 40.94 0.42 -0.63
C ALA A 331 40.15 1.65 -0.15
N VAL A 332 38.83 1.60 -0.27
CA VAL A 332 37.93 2.64 0.24
C VAL A 332 37.98 2.62 1.77
N LYS A 333 38.53 3.65 2.39
CA LYS A 333 38.47 3.83 3.85
C LYS A 333 37.27 4.70 4.20
N THR A 334 36.08 4.13 4.14
CA THR A 334 34.91 4.79 4.71
C THR A 334 35.06 4.91 6.23
N VAL A 335 34.97 6.15 6.73
CA VAL A 335 34.90 6.45 8.16
C VAL A 335 33.43 6.60 8.50
N THR A 336 32.90 5.67 9.28
CA THR A 336 31.56 5.77 9.84
C THR A 336 31.59 6.48 11.19
N LYS A 337 30.63 7.39 11.37
CA LYS A 337 30.33 7.99 12.67
C LYS A 337 28.85 7.76 12.94
N GLU A 338 28.54 7.13 14.07
CA GLU A 338 27.17 7.09 14.58
C GLU A 338 26.85 8.48 15.17
N VAL A 339 25.84 9.15 14.61
CA VAL A 339 25.31 10.42 15.15
C VAL A 339 23.86 10.19 15.51
N GLY A 340 23.62 9.68 16.73
CA GLY A 340 22.30 9.20 17.14
C GLY A 340 21.93 7.91 16.37
N ASP A 341 20.73 7.85 15.79
CA ASP A 341 20.25 6.72 14.97
C ASP A 341 20.63 6.85 13.47
N LEU A 342 21.42 7.86 13.10
CA LEU A 342 21.85 8.12 11.72
C LEU A 342 23.23 7.52 11.45
N PHE A 343 23.39 6.90 10.27
CA PHE A 343 24.66 6.32 9.82
C PHE A 343 25.26 7.14 8.68
N GLU A 344 26.50 7.60 8.83
CA GLU A 344 27.22 8.40 7.83
C GLU A 344 28.22 7.53 7.04
N TYR A 345 28.09 7.50 5.71
CA TYR A 345 29.14 7.07 4.80
C TYR A 345 29.96 8.28 4.38
N ARG A 346 31.10 8.50 5.04
CA ARG A 346 32.04 9.55 4.63
C ARG A 346 33.00 9.00 3.58
N VAL A 347 33.00 9.64 2.40
CA VAL A 347 33.98 9.34 1.34
C VAL A 347 35.32 9.96 1.75
N ASP A 348 36.39 9.17 1.69
CA ASP A 348 37.74 9.52 2.16
C ASP A 348 38.57 10.34 1.17
N HIS A 349 38.04 10.53 -0.04
CA HIS A 349 38.67 11.30 -1.10
C HIS A 349 37.71 12.36 -1.64
N PRO A 350 38.22 13.55 -2.02
CA PRO A 350 37.39 14.59 -2.59
C PRO A 350 36.67 14.12 -3.86
N VAL A 351 35.40 14.48 -3.99
CA VAL A 351 34.54 14.08 -5.12
C VAL A 351 34.30 15.29 -6.02
N THR A 352 34.34 15.08 -7.34
CA THR A 352 33.94 16.09 -8.32
C THR A 352 32.71 15.60 -9.08
N VAL A 353 31.64 16.40 -9.10
CA VAL A 353 30.40 16.14 -9.85
C VAL A 353 29.94 17.44 -10.49
N HIS A 354 30.05 17.55 -11.82
CA HIS A 354 29.62 18.76 -12.52
C HIS A 354 28.11 18.95 -12.45
N ARG A 355 27.65 20.18 -12.66
CA ARG A 355 26.22 20.51 -12.70
C ARG A 355 25.47 19.60 -13.68
N ASN A 356 24.26 19.20 -13.31
CA ASN A 356 23.39 18.31 -14.09
C ASN A 356 24.04 16.97 -14.48
N GLN A 357 24.93 16.44 -13.64
CA GLN A 357 25.53 15.12 -13.82
C GLN A 357 25.32 14.22 -12.60
N SER A 358 25.38 12.92 -12.85
CA SER A 358 25.35 11.89 -11.82
C SER A 358 26.74 11.24 -11.68
N ALA A 359 27.12 10.89 -10.46
CA ALA A 359 28.35 10.19 -10.16
C ALA A 359 28.08 8.86 -9.45
N LEU A 360 28.87 7.85 -9.80
CA LEU A 360 28.93 6.57 -9.10
C LEU A 360 30.12 6.61 -8.13
N VAL A 361 29.85 6.81 -6.85
CA VAL A 361 30.87 7.00 -5.81
C VAL A 361 31.09 5.70 -5.04
N PRO A 362 32.32 5.18 -4.94
CA PRO A 362 32.57 3.96 -4.20
C PRO A 362 32.46 4.24 -2.68
N ILE A 363 31.60 3.47 -2.00
CA ILE A 363 31.36 3.60 -0.54
C ILE A 363 31.83 2.38 0.24
N LEU A 364 32.08 1.26 -0.44
CA LEU A 364 32.48 0.02 0.20
C LEU A 364 33.29 -0.84 -0.75
N HIS A 365 34.41 -1.37 -0.27
CA HIS A 365 35.18 -2.40 -0.96
C HIS A 365 35.82 -3.31 0.10
N ARG A 366 35.09 -4.34 0.55
CA ARG A 366 35.54 -5.25 1.62
C ARG A 366 35.10 -6.68 1.38
N THR A 367 35.88 -7.64 1.86
CA THR A 367 35.45 -9.04 1.94
C THR A 367 34.42 -9.21 3.05
N PHE A 368 33.53 -10.18 2.90
CA PHE A 368 32.59 -10.56 3.96
C PHE A 368 32.61 -12.08 4.20
N GLU A 369 32.08 -12.50 5.34
CA GLU A 369 31.80 -13.90 5.64
C GLU A 369 30.49 -14.30 4.98
N GLY A 370 30.57 -15.17 3.98
CA GLY A 370 29.38 -15.74 3.38
C GLY A 370 29.70 -16.90 2.47
N ARG A 371 28.66 -17.65 2.13
CA ARG A 371 28.76 -18.83 1.26
C ARG A 371 27.52 -19.00 0.42
N ARG A 372 27.66 -19.72 -0.69
CA ARG A 372 26.54 -20.13 -1.53
C ARG A 372 25.75 -21.24 -0.82
N VAL A 373 24.45 -21.05 -0.72
CA VAL A 373 23.51 -22.01 -0.13
C VAL A 373 22.25 -22.04 -0.99
N LEU A 374 21.38 -23.00 -0.74
CA LEU A 374 20.05 -23.07 -1.32
C LEU A 374 19.02 -22.76 -0.25
N LEU A 375 17.96 -22.03 -0.59
CA LEU A 375 16.80 -21.79 0.27
C LEU A 375 15.56 -22.34 -0.41
N TYR A 376 14.95 -23.37 0.18
CA TYR A 376 13.68 -23.90 -0.28
C TYR A 376 12.54 -23.36 0.58
N ASN A 377 11.62 -22.65 -0.08
CA ASN A 377 10.35 -22.26 0.50
C ASN A 377 9.24 -22.62 -0.49
N ARG A 378 8.34 -23.51 -0.10
CA ARG A 378 7.27 -24.03 -0.97
C ARG A 378 6.33 -22.93 -1.45
N ALA A 379 6.09 -21.90 -0.63
CA ALA A 379 5.22 -20.77 -0.99
C ALA A 379 5.87 -19.86 -2.04
N THR A 380 7.20 -19.70 -2.00
CA THR A 380 7.95 -18.97 -3.03
C THR A 380 8.05 -19.77 -4.32
N ARG A 381 8.41 -21.05 -4.22
CA ARG A 381 8.54 -21.94 -5.38
C ARG A 381 8.37 -23.39 -4.96
N GLU A 382 7.40 -24.06 -5.57
CA GLU A 382 7.01 -25.43 -5.20
C GLU A 382 8.11 -26.47 -5.45
N LYS A 383 8.83 -26.39 -6.58
CA LYS A 383 9.67 -27.50 -7.07
C LYS A 383 11.18 -27.31 -6.91
N ASN A 384 11.67 -26.07 -6.88
CA ASN A 384 13.11 -25.79 -6.88
C ASN A 384 13.43 -24.76 -5.81
N PRO A 385 14.55 -24.91 -5.09
CA PRO A 385 15.02 -23.88 -4.20
C PRO A 385 15.60 -22.68 -4.95
N MET A 386 15.70 -21.56 -4.24
CA MET A 386 16.46 -20.40 -4.66
C MET A 386 17.95 -20.61 -4.33
N ALA A 387 18.84 -20.27 -5.26
CA ALA A 387 20.25 -20.08 -4.97
C ALA A 387 20.41 -18.76 -4.20
N CYS A 388 21.02 -18.84 -3.03
CA CYS A 388 21.20 -17.73 -2.11
C CYS A 388 22.67 -17.58 -1.73
N ILE A 389 23.02 -16.38 -1.29
CA ILE A 389 24.23 -16.14 -0.50
C ILE A 389 23.79 -16.02 0.96
N GLU A 390 24.28 -16.91 1.81
CA GLU A 390 24.20 -16.71 3.26
C GLU A 390 25.25 -15.66 3.61
N LEU A 391 24.82 -14.42 3.80
CA LEU A 391 25.67 -13.26 4.00
C LEU A 391 25.67 -12.87 5.47
N LYS A 392 26.84 -12.86 6.11
CA LYS A 392 27.06 -12.21 7.40
C LYS A 392 27.79 -10.88 7.19
N ASN A 393 27.19 -9.79 7.64
CA ASN A 393 27.79 -8.47 7.51
C ASN A 393 28.98 -8.30 8.47
N THR A 394 30.17 -8.64 7.98
CA THR A 394 31.45 -8.49 8.70
C THR A 394 32.23 -7.26 8.23
N THR A 395 31.58 -6.37 7.48
CA THR A 395 32.22 -5.16 6.95
C THR A 395 32.45 -4.11 8.03
N GLY A 396 31.76 -4.21 9.17
CA GLY A 396 31.78 -3.22 10.25
C GLY A 396 30.96 -1.95 9.97
N LEU A 397 30.27 -1.89 8.82
CA LEU A 397 29.38 -0.78 8.45
C LEU A 397 27.95 -1.31 8.38
N THR A 398 26.96 -0.46 8.69
CA THR A 398 25.58 -0.73 8.30
C THR A 398 25.50 -0.69 6.77
N LEU A 399 25.03 -1.75 6.14
CA LEU A 399 24.77 -1.82 4.69
C LEU A 399 23.35 -1.34 4.45
N GLU A 400 23.16 -0.35 3.59
CA GLU A 400 21.83 0.10 3.20
C GLU A 400 21.19 -0.84 2.19
N GLY A 401 19.87 -0.97 2.21
CA GLY A 401 19.17 -1.79 1.22
C GLY A 401 19.33 -1.27 -0.22
N GLY A 402 19.45 -2.17 -1.18
CA GLY A 402 19.64 -1.84 -2.60
C GLY A 402 19.91 -3.06 -3.49
N PRO A 403 19.90 -2.88 -4.83
CA PRO A 403 20.14 -3.97 -5.78
C PRO A 403 21.57 -4.49 -5.69
N VAL A 404 21.72 -5.79 -5.88
CA VAL A 404 22.99 -6.52 -5.85
C VAL A 404 23.16 -7.29 -7.15
N THR A 405 24.25 -7.06 -7.86
CA THR A 405 24.68 -7.93 -8.97
C THR A 405 25.59 -9.03 -8.42
N VAL A 406 25.31 -10.29 -8.76
CA VAL A 406 26.09 -11.43 -8.29
C VAL A 406 26.89 -12.02 -9.46
N THR A 407 28.19 -12.20 -9.23
CA THR A 407 29.12 -12.83 -10.18
C THR A 407 29.86 -13.98 -9.53
N ASP A 408 30.06 -15.07 -10.28
CA ASP A 408 30.82 -16.26 -9.88
C ASP A 408 31.89 -16.52 -10.95
N ALA A 409 33.17 -16.51 -10.57
CA ALA A 409 34.31 -16.67 -11.48
C ALA A 409 34.20 -15.81 -12.77
N ASP A 410 34.04 -14.50 -12.60
CA ASP A 410 33.83 -13.50 -13.67
C ASP A 410 32.56 -13.66 -14.52
N THR A 411 31.68 -14.61 -14.19
CA THR A 411 30.43 -14.85 -14.91
C THR A 411 29.25 -14.26 -14.14
N TYR A 412 28.36 -13.54 -14.83
CA TYR A 412 27.11 -13.08 -14.26
C TYR A 412 26.19 -14.26 -13.94
N VAL A 413 25.76 -14.39 -12.69
CA VAL A 413 24.91 -15.50 -12.23
C VAL A 413 23.52 -15.06 -11.76
N GLY A 414 23.31 -13.75 -11.56
CA GLY A 414 22.00 -13.22 -11.22
C GLY A 414 22.05 -11.88 -10.50
N GLU A 415 20.87 -11.47 -10.04
CA GLU A 415 20.66 -10.24 -9.29
C GLU A 415 19.81 -10.53 -8.05
N ALA A 416 20.04 -9.77 -7.00
CA ALA A 416 19.29 -9.86 -5.76
C ALA A 416 18.94 -8.47 -5.23
N MET A 417 18.02 -8.43 -4.27
CA MET A 417 17.77 -7.25 -3.46
C MET A 417 18.37 -7.48 -2.07
N LEU A 418 19.19 -6.53 -1.60
CA LEU A 418 19.70 -6.52 -0.23
C LEU A 418 18.78 -5.64 0.61
N ASP A 419 18.41 -6.11 1.79
CA ASP A 419 17.79 -5.27 2.81
C ASP A 419 18.85 -4.50 3.60
N THR A 420 18.44 -3.50 4.38
CA THR A 420 19.37 -2.87 5.32
C THR A 420 19.87 -3.89 6.35
N MET A 421 21.20 -3.98 6.50
CA MET A 421 21.88 -4.92 7.40
C MET A 421 22.82 -4.17 8.34
N LYS A 422 22.63 -4.30 9.63
CA LYS A 422 23.58 -3.80 10.65
C LYS A 422 24.84 -4.66 10.67
N PRO A 423 25.93 -4.21 11.31
CA PRO A 423 27.09 -5.05 11.57
C PRO A 423 26.67 -6.35 12.28
N ASP A 424 27.31 -7.45 11.89
CA ASP A 424 27.07 -8.83 12.35
C ASP A 424 25.71 -9.47 11.99
N ASP A 425 24.79 -8.73 11.37
CA ASP A 425 23.54 -9.30 10.84
C ASP A 425 23.81 -10.42 9.82
N ARG A 426 22.96 -11.44 9.85
CA ARG A 426 22.97 -12.58 8.90
C ARG A 426 21.69 -12.59 8.10
N ARG A 427 21.79 -12.69 6.77
CA ARG A 427 20.64 -12.81 5.87
C ARG A 427 20.91 -13.75 4.70
N PHE A 428 19.85 -14.38 4.21
CA PHE A 428 19.86 -15.09 2.94
C PHE A 428 19.53 -14.12 1.82
N VAL A 429 20.41 -14.02 0.82
CA VAL A 429 20.26 -13.12 -0.32
C VAL A 429 19.99 -13.97 -1.58
N PRO A 430 18.72 -14.24 -1.94
CA PRO A 430 18.36 -15.03 -3.12
C PRO A 430 18.67 -14.27 -4.41
N TYR A 431 19.36 -14.92 -5.35
CA TYR A 431 19.78 -14.30 -6.62
C TYR A 431 19.42 -15.08 -7.89
N ALA A 432 19.09 -16.38 -7.77
CA ALA A 432 18.71 -17.21 -8.90
C ALA A 432 17.87 -18.40 -8.47
N VAL A 433 17.24 -19.10 -9.42
CA VAL A 433 16.61 -20.41 -9.18
C VAL A 433 17.64 -21.51 -9.40
N GLU A 434 17.77 -22.45 -8.46
CA GLU A 434 18.65 -23.60 -8.63
C GLU A 434 17.92 -24.75 -9.33
N LEU A 435 18.22 -24.96 -10.61
CA LEU A 435 17.63 -26.04 -11.41
C LEU A 435 18.30 -27.40 -11.16
N GLY A 436 19.51 -27.39 -10.61
CA GLY A 436 20.24 -28.60 -10.21
C GLY A 436 19.68 -29.26 -8.96
N CYS A 437 18.75 -28.65 -8.22
CA CYS A 437 18.10 -29.23 -7.06
C CYS A 437 16.58 -29.23 -7.23
N ALA A 438 15.95 -30.36 -6.95
CA ALA A 438 14.49 -30.51 -7.03
C ALA A 438 13.94 -30.99 -5.68
N VAL A 439 12.80 -30.44 -5.28
CA VAL A 439 12.07 -30.84 -4.08
C VAL A 439 10.65 -31.25 -4.49
N SER A 440 10.20 -32.42 -4.04
CA SER A 440 8.80 -32.80 -4.08
C SER A 440 8.26 -32.89 -2.66
N VAL A 441 7.01 -32.47 -2.49
CA VAL A 441 6.37 -32.38 -1.18
C VAL A 441 5.08 -33.17 -1.23
N GLU A 442 4.90 -34.03 -0.24
CA GLU A 442 3.67 -34.79 -0.03
C GLU A 442 3.15 -34.47 1.38
N ASP A 443 1.92 -33.99 1.47
CA ASP A 443 1.27 -33.74 2.75
C ASP A 443 0.35 -34.91 3.09
N ALA A 444 0.47 -35.39 4.31
CA ALA A 444 -0.45 -36.32 4.92
C ALA A 444 -1.02 -35.69 6.20
N MET A 445 -2.31 -35.85 6.41
CA MET A 445 -2.98 -35.45 7.64
C MET A 445 -3.71 -36.67 8.18
N GLU A 446 -3.39 -37.02 9.42
CA GLU A 446 -3.94 -38.17 10.10
C GLU A 446 -4.57 -37.74 11.42
N GLU A 447 -5.74 -38.31 11.73
CA GLU A 447 -6.35 -38.18 13.04
C GLU A 447 -5.79 -39.29 13.94
N GLY A 448 -5.08 -38.87 14.97
CA GLY A 448 -4.57 -39.77 15.98
C GLY A 448 -5.67 -40.41 16.82
N PRO A 449 -5.35 -41.49 17.55
CA PRO A 449 -6.32 -42.11 18.44
C PRO A 449 -6.78 -41.12 19.53
N VAL A 450 -8.03 -41.28 19.96
CA VAL A 450 -8.56 -40.56 21.12
C VAL A 450 -7.76 -40.96 22.34
N ARG A 451 -7.19 -39.97 23.04
CA ARG A 451 -6.39 -40.18 24.26
C ARG A 451 -7.21 -40.06 25.52
N ARG A 452 -8.33 -39.34 25.46
CA ARG A 452 -9.17 -39.09 26.62
C ARG A 452 -10.62 -38.92 26.22
N ALA A 453 -11.52 -39.55 26.96
CA ALA A 453 -12.96 -39.38 26.81
C ALA A 453 -13.56 -38.98 28.15
N VAL A 454 -14.36 -37.91 28.16
CA VAL A 454 -15.03 -37.40 29.35
C VAL A 454 -16.51 -37.28 29.07
N VAL A 455 -17.32 -38.00 29.85
CA VAL A 455 -18.76 -37.85 29.90
C VAL A 455 -19.11 -37.01 31.11
N ALA A 456 -19.80 -35.88 30.89
CA ALA A 456 -20.35 -35.08 31.96
C ALA A 456 -21.60 -34.34 31.47
N ARG A 457 -22.66 -34.36 32.29
CA ARG A 457 -23.89 -33.57 32.08
C ARG A 457 -24.51 -33.74 30.68
N GLY A 458 -24.60 -34.99 30.20
CA GLY A 458 -25.19 -35.30 28.88
C GLY A 458 -24.30 -34.96 27.68
N VAL A 459 -23.01 -34.69 27.89
CA VAL A 459 -22.05 -34.40 26.82
C VAL A 459 -20.87 -35.35 26.93
N LEU A 460 -20.47 -35.94 25.81
CA LEU A 460 -19.23 -36.70 25.66
C LEU A 460 -18.21 -35.83 24.92
N THR A 461 -17.11 -35.47 25.59
CA THR A 461 -15.97 -34.78 24.99
C THR A 461 -14.83 -35.78 24.82
N VAL A 462 -14.35 -35.96 23.60
CA VAL A 462 -13.18 -36.78 23.28
C VAL A 462 -12.02 -35.88 22.86
N GLU A 463 -10.86 -36.08 23.47
CA GLU A 463 -9.61 -35.40 23.12
C GLU A 463 -8.75 -36.30 22.25
N PHE A 464 -8.26 -35.77 21.14
CA PHE A 464 -7.39 -36.46 20.19
C PHE A 464 -6.37 -35.48 19.61
N PHE A 465 -5.40 -36.01 18.88
CA PHE A 465 -4.38 -35.21 18.23
C PHE A 465 -4.55 -35.30 16.72
N HIS A 466 -4.40 -34.18 16.01
CA HIS A 466 -4.14 -34.23 14.58
C HIS A 466 -2.64 -34.27 14.37
N PHE A 467 -2.20 -35.23 13.56
CA PHE A 467 -0.84 -35.33 13.09
C PHE A 467 -0.82 -34.85 11.64
N ARG A 468 -0.01 -33.83 11.37
CA ARG A 468 0.27 -33.39 10.01
C ARG A 468 1.69 -33.78 9.70
N ARG A 469 1.89 -34.65 8.72
CA ARG A 469 3.20 -35.05 8.25
C ARG A 469 3.41 -34.49 6.86
N THR A 470 4.39 -33.61 6.72
CA THR A 470 4.85 -33.13 5.42
C THR A 470 6.16 -33.82 5.08
N HIS A 471 6.13 -34.63 4.02
CA HIS A 471 7.27 -35.38 3.52
C HIS A 471 7.95 -34.62 2.38
N TYR A 472 9.24 -34.33 2.53
CA TYR A 472 10.07 -33.65 1.55
C TYR A 472 11.05 -34.65 0.94
N VAL A 473 10.99 -34.83 -0.38
CA VAL A 473 12.00 -35.59 -1.12
C VAL A 473 12.87 -34.59 -1.86
N ILE A 474 14.13 -34.50 -1.46
CA ILE A 474 15.09 -33.50 -1.94
C ILE A 474 16.12 -34.22 -2.80
N ARG A 475 16.29 -33.79 -4.05
CA ARG A 475 17.21 -34.41 -5.01
C ARG A 475 18.21 -33.40 -5.54
N ASN A 476 19.49 -33.60 -5.21
CA ASN A 476 20.60 -32.86 -5.79
C ASN A 476 21.05 -33.54 -7.09
N LYS A 477 20.67 -32.97 -8.23
CA LYS A 477 21.07 -33.40 -9.58
C LYS A 477 22.34 -32.68 -10.08
N ALA A 478 22.88 -31.73 -9.33
CA ALA A 478 24.09 -31.02 -9.69
C ALA A 478 25.34 -31.90 -9.49
N ARG A 479 26.41 -31.59 -10.23
CA ARG A 479 27.72 -32.27 -10.13
C ARG A 479 28.57 -31.80 -8.94
N ARG A 480 27.95 -31.19 -7.93
CA ARG A 480 28.60 -30.59 -6.76
C ARG A 480 27.75 -30.83 -5.52
N ALA A 481 28.39 -30.86 -4.35
CA ALA A 481 27.68 -30.84 -3.08
C ALA A 481 26.93 -29.50 -2.90
N GLN A 482 25.77 -29.54 -2.25
CA GLN A 482 24.93 -28.38 -2.01
C GLN A 482 24.41 -28.37 -0.57
N THR A 483 24.50 -27.21 0.08
CA THR A 483 23.86 -26.97 1.38
C THR A 483 22.49 -26.33 1.16
N LEU A 484 21.43 -27.01 1.59
CA LEU A 484 20.04 -26.56 1.48
C LEU A 484 19.47 -26.20 2.84
N TYR A 485 18.83 -25.05 2.94
CA TYR A 485 17.97 -24.65 4.05
C TYR A 485 16.52 -24.78 3.61
N LEU A 486 15.76 -25.63 4.31
CA LEU A 486 14.35 -25.89 4.07
C LEU A 486 13.52 -25.08 5.06
N GLU A 487 12.67 -24.19 4.56
CA GLU A 487 11.71 -23.43 5.37
C GLU A 487 10.37 -24.16 5.41
N HIS A 488 10.01 -24.63 6.60
CA HIS A 488 8.70 -25.19 6.90
C HIS A 488 7.86 -24.14 7.66
N PRO A 489 6.65 -23.80 7.21
CA PRO A 489 5.83 -22.77 7.83
C PRO A 489 5.40 -23.18 9.24
N ARG A 490 5.46 -22.26 10.18
CA ARG A 490 5.05 -22.46 11.56
C ARG A 490 3.59 -22.02 11.72
N ALA A 491 2.67 -22.99 11.65
CA ALA A 491 1.22 -22.74 11.67
C ALA A 491 0.59 -22.82 13.08
N GLY A 492 1.36 -22.60 14.14
CA GLY A 492 0.90 -22.72 15.54
C GLY A 492 0.80 -24.14 16.09
N TRP A 493 1.16 -25.14 15.28
CA TRP A 493 1.26 -26.54 15.70
C TRP A 493 2.64 -26.79 16.33
N GLN A 494 2.77 -27.88 17.08
CA GLN A 494 4.04 -28.24 17.75
C GLN A 494 4.76 -29.32 16.94
N LEU A 495 6.09 -29.26 16.87
CA LEU A 495 6.88 -30.33 16.26
C LEU A 495 6.86 -31.58 17.16
N GLU A 496 6.61 -32.73 16.56
CA GLU A 496 6.68 -34.05 17.19
C GLU A 496 7.48 -34.97 16.27
N ASP A 497 8.27 -35.90 16.82
CA ASP A 497 9.08 -36.88 16.06
C ASP A 497 9.90 -36.30 14.89
N THR A 498 10.31 -35.03 15.00
CA THR A 498 11.07 -34.29 14.00
C THR A 498 12.35 -33.78 14.66
N ARG A 499 13.49 -33.89 13.96
CA ARG A 499 14.76 -33.30 14.43
C ARG A 499 14.56 -31.81 14.74
N GLU A 500 15.22 -31.30 15.77
CA GLU A 500 15.18 -29.87 16.10
C GLU A 500 15.63 -29.00 14.89
N PRO A 501 14.95 -27.86 14.63
CA PRO A 501 15.32 -26.96 13.55
C PRO A 501 16.67 -26.29 13.85
N ASP A 502 17.49 -26.10 12.81
CA ASP A 502 18.78 -25.43 12.93
C ASP A 502 18.61 -23.92 13.18
N GLU A 503 17.48 -23.34 12.75
CA GLU A 503 17.07 -21.97 13.07
C GLU A 503 15.54 -21.87 13.16
N THR A 504 15.03 -21.06 14.08
CA THR A 504 13.60 -20.76 14.19
C THR A 504 13.37 -19.27 14.04
N THR A 505 12.48 -18.91 13.11
CA THR A 505 12.00 -17.55 12.89
C THR A 505 10.56 -17.43 13.39
N ASP A 506 9.99 -16.23 13.31
CA ASP A 506 8.58 -16.00 13.69
C ASP A 506 7.62 -16.89 12.88
N ASN A 507 7.90 -17.07 11.59
CA ASN A 507 6.98 -17.72 10.64
C ASN A 507 7.45 -19.10 10.16
N PHE A 508 8.71 -19.48 10.37
CA PHE A 508 9.28 -20.71 9.80
C PHE A 508 10.22 -21.43 10.76
N TRP A 509 10.17 -22.75 10.73
CA TRP A 509 11.26 -23.62 11.15
C TRP A 509 12.18 -23.87 9.96
N ARG A 510 13.49 -23.69 10.16
CA ARG A 510 14.49 -23.84 9.11
C ARG A 510 15.37 -25.06 9.39
N PHE A 511 15.43 -25.97 8.44
CA PHE A 511 16.21 -27.21 8.55
C PHE A 511 17.35 -27.22 7.52
N LYS A 512 18.57 -27.39 7.99
CA LYS A 512 19.78 -27.45 7.17
C LYS A 512 20.05 -28.88 6.71
N ARG A 513 20.29 -29.06 5.41
CA ARG A 513 20.53 -30.34 4.74
C ARG A 513 21.79 -30.24 3.88
N GLU A 514 22.70 -31.18 4.06
CA GLU A 514 23.93 -31.27 3.29
C GLU A 514 23.76 -32.39 2.26
N LEU A 515 23.74 -32.03 0.98
CA LEU A 515 23.43 -32.94 -0.12
C LEU A 515 24.66 -33.16 -0.98
N GLU A 516 25.19 -34.38 -0.97
CA GLU A 516 26.24 -34.78 -1.91
C GLU A 516 25.74 -34.73 -3.36
N SER A 517 26.68 -34.68 -4.31
CA SER A 517 26.34 -34.70 -5.74
C SER A 517 25.57 -35.98 -6.10
N GLY A 518 24.41 -35.82 -6.75
CA GLY A 518 23.55 -36.95 -7.14
C GLY A 518 22.70 -37.53 -6.00
N ALA A 519 22.81 -37.02 -4.77
CA ALA A 519 22.09 -37.55 -3.62
C ALA A 519 20.57 -37.27 -3.67
N SER A 520 19.80 -38.18 -3.08
CA SER A 520 18.38 -38.02 -2.77
C SER A 520 18.22 -38.20 -1.27
N GLU A 521 17.57 -37.24 -0.61
CA GLU A 521 17.30 -37.25 0.82
C GLU A 521 15.79 -37.15 1.07
N ASP A 522 15.29 -37.99 1.97
CA ASP A 522 13.92 -37.97 2.45
C ASP A 522 13.87 -37.32 3.83
N PHE A 523 13.07 -36.26 3.98
CA PHE A 523 12.93 -35.54 5.22
C PHE A 523 11.46 -35.33 5.57
N ALA A 524 11.02 -35.84 6.72
CA ALA A 524 9.66 -35.66 7.21
C ALA A 524 9.61 -34.62 8.33
N VAL A 525 8.67 -33.69 8.24
CA VAL A 525 8.28 -32.80 9.33
C VAL A 525 6.92 -33.27 9.83
N THR A 526 6.84 -33.64 11.11
CA THR A 526 5.58 -34.06 11.75
C THR A 526 5.19 -33.00 12.78
N GLU A 527 4.00 -32.46 12.61
CA GLU A 527 3.38 -31.47 13.47
C GLU A 527 2.20 -32.10 14.19
N THR A 528 1.99 -31.71 15.45
CA THR A 528 0.91 -32.18 16.29
C THR A 528 0.09 -31.01 16.80
N SER A 529 -1.23 -31.19 16.83
CA SER A 529 -2.16 -30.23 17.42
C SER A 529 -3.23 -30.94 18.24
N ARG A 530 -3.47 -30.43 19.45
CA ARG A 530 -4.46 -30.99 20.37
C ARG A 530 -5.84 -30.48 20.02
N ASN A 531 -6.75 -31.41 19.73
CA ASN A 531 -8.14 -31.11 19.39
C ASN A 531 -9.11 -31.86 20.30
N GLN A 532 -10.35 -31.37 20.31
CA GLN A 532 -11.45 -31.99 21.03
C GLN A 532 -12.68 -32.07 20.13
N ARG A 533 -13.45 -33.15 20.27
CA ARG A 533 -14.75 -33.33 19.61
C ARG A 533 -15.81 -33.59 20.67
N THR A 534 -16.97 -32.99 20.47
CA THR A 534 -18.06 -33.00 21.45
C THR A 534 -19.29 -33.65 20.84
N TYR A 535 -19.86 -34.63 21.55
CA TYR A 535 -21.07 -35.35 21.19
C TYR A 535 -22.17 -35.05 22.21
N MET A 536 -23.34 -34.66 21.72
CA MET A 536 -24.54 -34.48 22.56
C MET A 536 -25.21 -35.83 22.79
N LEU A 537 -25.25 -36.30 24.04
CA LEU A 537 -25.78 -37.61 24.38
C LEU A 537 -27.31 -37.68 24.37
N THR A 538 -27.99 -36.53 24.25
CA THR A 538 -29.44 -36.42 24.15
C THR A 538 -30.02 -37.10 22.91
N HIS A 539 -29.27 -37.08 21.80
CA HIS A 539 -29.74 -37.56 20.51
C HIS A 539 -29.08 -38.86 20.04
N THR A 540 -28.14 -39.40 20.81
CA THR A 540 -27.38 -40.62 20.52
C THR A 540 -28.29 -41.82 20.25
N GLY A 541 -28.06 -42.52 19.14
CA GLY A 541 -28.74 -43.76 18.79
C GLY A 541 -28.07 -44.99 19.42
N LEU A 542 -28.71 -46.16 19.35
CA LEU A 542 -28.13 -47.40 19.90
C LEU A 542 -26.82 -47.81 19.21
N ASP A 543 -26.68 -47.52 17.91
CA ASP A 543 -25.46 -47.80 17.15
C ASP A 543 -24.28 -46.94 17.65
N ASP A 544 -24.52 -45.67 17.96
CA ASP A 544 -23.52 -44.77 18.53
C ASP A 544 -23.09 -45.23 19.94
N VAL A 545 -24.03 -45.72 20.76
CA VAL A 545 -23.72 -46.29 22.08
C VAL A 545 -22.80 -47.50 21.93
N ALA A 546 -23.08 -48.39 20.97
CA ALA A 546 -22.24 -49.54 20.69
C ALA A 546 -20.84 -49.12 20.19
N LEU A 547 -20.75 -48.10 19.34
CA LEU A 547 -19.49 -47.54 18.88
C LEU A 547 -18.68 -46.92 20.03
N PHE A 548 -19.30 -46.12 20.90
CA PHE A 548 -18.63 -45.49 22.02
C PHE A 548 -18.13 -46.52 23.04
N LEU A 549 -18.91 -47.57 23.30
CA LEU A 549 -18.52 -48.65 24.21
C LEU A 549 -17.37 -49.48 23.63
N SER A 550 -17.44 -49.86 22.35
CA SER A 550 -16.37 -50.62 21.68
C SER A 550 -15.07 -49.82 21.52
N SER A 551 -15.18 -48.49 21.37
CA SER A 551 -14.03 -47.58 21.30
C SER A 551 -13.48 -47.19 22.69
N GLY A 552 -14.11 -47.65 23.78
CA GLY A 552 -13.70 -47.35 25.16
C GLY A 552 -13.99 -45.91 25.61
N PHE A 553 -14.81 -45.16 24.88
CA PHE A 553 -15.19 -43.77 25.23
C PHE A 553 -16.14 -43.72 26.42
N ILE A 554 -16.89 -44.80 26.64
CA ILE A 554 -17.82 -45.01 27.74
C ILE A 554 -17.63 -46.40 28.36
N ASP A 555 -18.03 -46.58 29.61
CA ASP A 555 -18.12 -47.89 30.28
C ASP A 555 -19.52 -48.51 30.13
N GLU A 556 -19.68 -49.75 30.58
CA GLU A 556 -20.97 -50.44 30.51
C GLU A 556 -22.06 -49.69 31.30
N ARG A 557 -21.70 -49.05 32.41
CA ARG A 557 -22.64 -48.25 33.23
C ARG A 557 -23.22 -47.08 32.44
N VAL A 558 -22.37 -46.33 31.74
CA VAL A 558 -22.81 -45.24 30.89
C VAL A 558 -23.57 -45.77 29.67
N ALA A 559 -23.14 -46.88 29.08
CA ALA A 559 -23.86 -47.50 27.97
C ALA A 559 -25.29 -47.93 28.37
N GLU A 560 -25.47 -48.55 29.53
CA GLU A 560 -26.78 -48.89 30.09
C GLU A 560 -27.66 -47.65 30.28
N GLY A 561 -27.12 -46.58 30.88
CA GLY A 561 -27.86 -45.34 31.06
C GLY A 561 -28.24 -44.67 29.73
N LEU A 562 -27.41 -44.76 28.69
CA LEU A 562 -27.75 -44.27 27.35
C LEU A 562 -28.80 -45.16 26.65
N ARG A 563 -28.78 -46.48 26.86
CA ARG A 563 -29.85 -47.38 26.39
C ARG A 563 -31.19 -47.06 27.09
N GLU A 564 -31.16 -46.74 28.38
CA GLU A 564 -32.35 -46.27 29.12
C GLU A 564 -32.85 -44.93 28.55
N VAL A 565 -31.96 -43.98 28.27
CA VAL A 565 -32.31 -42.72 27.61
C VAL A 565 -32.94 -42.97 26.23
N ALA A 566 -32.42 -43.90 25.44
CA ALA A 566 -33.01 -44.28 24.15
C ALA A 566 -34.42 -44.85 24.31
N ALA A 567 -34.64 -45.75 25.29
CA ALA A 567 -35.96 -46.30 25.59
C ALA A 567 -36.96 -45.23 26.09
N LEU A 568 -36.52 -44.30 26.93
CA LEU A 568 -37.34 -43.17 27.38
C LEU A 568 -37.71 -42.24 26.24
N ARG A 569 -36.81 -42.02 25.26
CA ARG A 569 -37.10 -41.26 24.05
C ARG A 569 -38.10 -41.96 23.15
N GLU A 570 -37.99 -43.27 23.00
CA GLU A 570 -38.98 -44.08 22.27
C GLU A 570 -40.36 -43.98 22.94
N LYS A 571 -40.42 -44.12 24.27
CA LYS A 571 -41.64 -43.91 25.04
C LYS A 571 -42.21 -42.50 24.84
N LEU A 572 -41.36 -41.47 24.84
CA LEU A 572 -41.78 -40.09 24.59
C LEU A 572 -42.35 -39.91 23.17
N ALA A 573 -41.76 -40.57 22.17
CA ALA A 573 -42.28 -40.59 20.81
C ALA A 573 -43.66 -41.28 20.74
N GLN A 574 -43.84 -42.41 21.42
CA GLN A 574 -45.13 -43.13 21.51
C GLN A 574 -46.21 -42.28 22.19
N LEU A 575 -45.91 -41.69 23.36
CA LEU A 575 -46.85 -40.80 24.07
C LEU A 575 -47.23 -39.57 23.23
N THR A 576 -46.29 -39.05 22.45
CA THR A 576 -46.55 -37.91 21.54
C THR A 576 -47.48 -38.30 20.39
N GLU A 577 -47.32 -39.50 19.85
CA GLU A 577 -48.20 -40.04 18.81
C GLU A 577 -49.62 -40.28 19.37
N GLU A 578 -49.73 -40.86 20.56
CA GLU A 578 -51.02 -41.08 21.23
C GLU A 578 -51.73 -39.75 21.54
N GLU A 579 -51.01 -38.76 22.05
CA GLU A 579 -51.54 -37.42 22.31
C GLU A 579 -52.08 -36.78 21.03
N ARG A 580 -51.34 -36.88 19.92
CA ARG A 580 -51.78 -36.39 18.62
C ARG A 580 -53.09 -37.06 18.20
N ARG A 581 -53.17 -38.39 18.29
CA ARG A 581 -54.38 -39.16 17.95
C ARG A 581 -55.59 -38.76 18.81
N ARG A 582 -55.41 -38.55 20.12
CA ARG A 582 -56.48 -38.10 21.03
C ARG A 582 -56.91 -36.66 20.77
N PHE A 583 -55.97 -35.79 20.40
CA PHE A 583 -56.27 -34.42 20.03
C PHE A 583 -57.08 -34.35 18.73
N GLU A 584 -56.74 -35.16 17.74
CA GLU A 584 -57.51 -35.31 16.49
C GLU A 584 -58.93 -35.82 16.76
N GLU A 585 -59.09 -36.86 17.58
CA GLU A 585 -60.39 -37.39 18.00
C GLU A 585 -61.25 -36.30 18.68
N ARG A 586 -60.67 -35.57 19.63
CA ARG A 586 -61.32 -34.44 20.30
C ARG A 586 -61.79 -33.37 19.32
N THR A 587 -60.97 -33.07 18.31
CA THR A 587 -61.26 -32.04 17.30
C THR A 587 -62.41 -32.47 16.41
N GLN A 588 -62.44 -33.74 15.98
CA GLN A 588 -63.55 -34.33 15.23
C GLN A 588 -64.86 -34.27 16.01
N LEU A 589 -64.83 -34.59 17.31
CA LEU A 589 -66.02 -34.50 18.17
C LEU A 589 -66.55 -33.08 18.30
N PHE A 590 -65.68 -32.06 18.44
CA PHE A 590 -66.13 -30.66 18.46
C PHE A 590 -66.81 -30.23 17.16
N GLU A 591 -66.27 -30.64 16.00
CA GLU A 591 -66.89 -30.37 14.70
C GLU A 591 -68.23 -31.11 14.55
N ASP A 592 -68.31 -32.35 14.99
CA ASP A 592 -69.56 -33.11 14.99
C ASP A 592 -70.62 -32.47 15.89
N GLN A 593 -70.26 -31.99 17.09
CA GLN A 593 -71.18 -31.27 17.97
C GLN A 593 -71.71 -29.98 17.33
N LYS A 594 -70.85 -29.20 16.64
CA LYS A 594 -71.30 -28.01 15.88
C LYS A 594 -72.34 -28.38 14.84
N ARG A 595 -72.09 -29.47 14.08
CA ARG A 595 -73.04 -29.99 13.08
C ARG A 595 -74.35 -30.45 13.71
N ILE A 596 -74.30 -31.16 14.84
CA ILE A 596 -75.50 -31.62 15.55
C ILE A 596 -76.30 -30.42 16.08
N ARG A 597 -75.66 -29.41 16.67
CA ARG A 597 -76.33 -28.18 17.14
C ARG A 597 -76.99 -27.41 16.00
N ALA A 598 -76.30 -27.25 14.86
CA ALA A 598 -76.87 -26.64 13.66
C ALA A 598 -78.08 -27.42 13.12
N ASN A 599 -78.00 -28.76 13.13
CA ASN A 599 -79.12 -29.62 12.73
C ASN A 599 -80.31 -29.45 13.70
N ILE A 600 -80.09 -29.40 15.02
CA ILE A 600 -81.14 -29.15 16.01
C ILE A 600 -81.79 -27.76 15.79
N ASP A 601 -81.01 -26.72 15.53
CA ASP A 601 -81.53 -25.38 15.27
C ASP A 601 -82.40 -25.33 14.01
N SER A 602 -82.03 -26.07 12.95
CA SER A 602 -82.82 -26.16 11.71
C SER A 602 -84.17 -26.88 11.88
N LEU A 603 -84.31 -27.72 12.92
CA LEU A 603 -85.51 -28.52 13.21
C LEU A 603 -86.59 -27.78 14.00
N LYS A 604 -86.39 -26.49 14.33
CA LYS A 604 -87.32 -25.69 15.15
C LYS A 604 -88.68 -25.35 14.49
N SER A 605 -88.95 -25.78 13.25
CA SER A 605 -90.11 -25.30 12.46
C SER A 605 -91.07 -26.39 11.90
N GLY A 606 -91.13 -27.62 12.42
CA GLY A 606 -92.03 -28.68 11.90
C GLY A 606 -92.46 -29.76 12.90
N GLY A 607 -93.66 -30.33 12.69
CA GLY A 607 -94.41 -31.17 13.65
C GLY A 607 -93.91 -32.60 13.95
N SER A 608 -92.77 -33.03 13.38
CA SER A 608 -92.11 -34.35 13.65
C SER A 608 -90.90 -34.19 14.58
N GLN A 609 -91.10 -33.43 15.66
CA GLN A 609 -90.02 -32.73 16.38
C GLN A 609 -89.41 -33.47 17.58
N ARG A 610 -90.13 -34.39 18.25
CA ARG A 610 -89.69 -34.95 19.54
C ARG A 610 -88.64 -36.08 19.40
N GLU A 611 -88.91 -37.10 18.59
CA GLU A 611 -88.07 -38.31 18.56
C GLU A 611 -86.66 -38.06 17.98
N LEU A 612 -86.54 -37.21 16.96
CA LEU A 612 -85.24 -36.86 16.36
C LEU A 612 -84.41 -35.94 17.28
N SER A 613 -85.06 -35.00 17.97
CA SER A 613 -84.40 -34.12 18.94
C SER A 613 -83.87 -34.91 20.14
N GLU A 614 -84.63 -35.90 20.61
CA GLU A 614 -84.20 -36.81 21.70
C GLU A 614 -82.96 -37.62 21.29
N ARG A 615 -82.89 -38.12 20.05
CA ARG A 615 -81.69 -38.83 19.54
C ARG A 615 -80.45 -37.93 19.43
N PHE A 616 -80.60 -36.69 18.98
CA PHE A 616 -79.47 -35.76 18.91
C PHE A 616 -78.98 -35.31 20.27
N VAL A 617 -79.88 -35.09 21.23
CA VAL A 617 -79.52 -34.77 22.62
C VAL A 617 -78.81 -35.95 23.29
N ALA A 618 -79.28 -37.18 23.07
CA ALA A 618 -78.61 -38.39 23.55
C ALA A 618 -77.18 -38.52 22.98
N LYS A 619 -77.01 -38.27 21.67
CA LYS A 619 -75.68 -38.27 21.02
C LYS A 619 -74.78 -37.15 21.53
N LEU A 620 -75.32 -35.96 21.80
CA LEU A 620 -74.55 -34.87 22.41
C LEU A 620 -74.05 -35.25 23.81
N ASN A 621 -74.91 -35.87 24.64
CA ASN A 621 -74.49 -36.34 25.97
C ASN A 621 -73.38 -37.40 25.88
N GLU A 622 -73.49 -38.37 24.97
CA GLU A 622 -72.43 -39.37 24.73
C GLU A 622 -71.12 -38.71 24.26
N GLN A 623 -71.20 -37.68 23.42
CA GLN A 623 -70.03 -36.91 22.99
C GLN A 623 -69.42 -36.07 24.12
N GLU A 624 -70.22 -35.47 25.01
CA GLU A 624 -69.73 -34.77 26.20
C GLU A 624 -69.01 -35.73 27.14
N ASP A 625 -69.59 -36.92 27.42
CA ASP A 625 -68.95 -37.96 28.23
C ASP A 625 -67.59 -38.40 27.62
N ARG A 626 -67.52 -38.53 26.28
CA ARG A 626 -66.27 -38.86 25.58
C ARG A 626 -65.27 -37.69 25.59
N LEU A 627 -65.72 -36.45 25.48
CA LEU A 627 -64.85 -35.26 25.57
C LEU A 627 -64.25 -35.12 26.98
N GLU A 628 -65.02 -35.39 28.02
CA GLU A 628 -64.51 -35.45 29.41
C GLU A 628 -63.47 -36.57 29.58
N ALA A 629 -63.73 -37.75 29.02
CA ALA A 629 -62.76 -38.84 29.02
C ALA A 629 -61.47 -38.47 28.28
N LEU A 630 -61.58 -37.88 27.08
CA LEU A 630 -60.44 -37.41 26.28
C LEU A 630 -59.64 -36.32 26.99
N ALA A 631 -60.30 -35.42 27.74
CA ALA A 631 -59.60 -34.41 28.53
C ALA A 631 -58.71 -35.06 29.61
N ARG A 632 -59.21 -36.08 30.31
CA ARG A 632 -58.43 -36.85 31.29
C ARG A 632 -57.31 -37.65 30.63
N GLU A 633 -57.57 -38.30 29.50
CA GLU A 633 -56.56 -39.03 28.71
C GLU A 633 -55.42 -38.09 28.26
N LEU A 634 -55.76 -36.90 27.74
CA LEU A 634 -54.77 -35.90 27.33
C LEU A 634 -53.96 -35.34 28.51
N GLU A 635 -54.58 -35.12 29.67
CA GLU A 635 -53.86 -34.71 30.89
C GLU A 635 -52.88 -35.78 31.36
N GLN A 636 -53.29 -37.05 31.33
CA GLN A 636 -52.42 -38.19 31.65
C GLN A 636 -51.26 -38.32 30.67
N LEU A 637 -51.51 -38.16 29.37
CA LEU A 637 -50.46 -38.20 28.34
C LEU A 637 -49.48 -37.02 28.51
N ALA A 638 -49.97 -35.81 28.78
CA ALA A 638 -49.12 -34.64 29.05
C ALA A 638 -48.27 -34.83 30.32
N GLN A 639 -48.83 -35.40 31.39
CA GLN A 639 -48.08 -35.76 32.58
C GLN A 639 -47.02 -36.82 32.28
N GLY A 640 -47.38 -37.91 31.58
CA GLY A 640 -46.45 -38.98 31.21
C GLY A 640 -45.29 -38.47 30.34
N LYS A 641 -45.54 -37.51 29.43
CA LYS A 641 -44.50 -36.87 28.63
C LYS A 641 -43.54 -36.03 29.47
N ARG A 642 -44.06 -35.26 30.44
CA ARG A 642 -43.23 -34.48 31.38
C ARG A 642 -42.34 -35.41 32.22
N GLU A 643 -42.92 -36.46 32.79
CA GLU A 643 -42.19 -37.45 33.59
C GLU A 643 -41.11 -38.15 32.77
N ALA A 644 -41.41 -38.56 31.54
CA ALA A 644 -40.42 -39.16 30.64
C ALA A 644 -39.29 -38.19 30.27
N GLN A 645 -39.60 -36.92 30.00
CA GLN A 645 -38.61 -35.89 29.68
C GLN A 645 -37.71 -35.56 30.88
N GLU A 646 -38.28 -35.47 32.08
CA GLU A 646 -37.52 -35.29 33.32
C GLU A 646 -36.63 -36.49 33.63
N ALA A 647 -37.12 -37.71 33.37
CA ALA A 647 -36.33 -38.93 33.51
C ALA A 647 -35.14 -38.95 32.53
N VAL A 648 -35.32 -38.54 31.26
CA VAL A 648 -34.22 -38.38 30.29
C VAL A 648 -33.17 -37.41 30.82
N ASN A 649 -33.60 -36.22 31.26
CA ASN A 649 -32.69 -35.19 31.74
C ASN A 649 -31.94 -35.64 33.01
N ARG A 650 -32.63 -36.27 33.95
CA ARG A 650 -32.05 -36.79 35.19
C ARG A 650 -31.02 -37.88 34.92
N THR A 651 -31.35 -38.81 34.03
CA THR A 651 -30.46 -39.90 33.64
C THR A 651 -29.19 -39.31 33.02
N LEU A 652 -29.31 -38.44 32.01
CA LEU A 652 -28.17 -37.79 31.36
C LEU A 652 -27.31 -36.94 32.32
N GLN A 653 -27.91 -36.26 33.30
CA GLN A 653 -27.16 -35.49 34.31
C GLN A 653 -26.41 -36.39 35.30
N SER A 654 -26.92 -37.59 35.57
CA SER A 654 -26.29 -38.56 36.47
C SER A 654 -25.11 -39.31 35.82
N LEU A 655 -25.05 -39.32 34.49
CA LEU A 655 -23.95 -39.94 33.75
C LEU A 655 -22.68 -39.09 33.88
N ALA A 656 -21.67 -39.71 34.49
CA ALA A 656 -20.32 -39.16 34.57
C ALA A 656 -19.31 -40.29 34.35
N PHE A 657 -18.34 -40.05 33.49
CA PHE A 657 -17.28 -41.01 33.22
C PHE A 657 -16.04 -40.29 32.70
N THR A 658 -14.87 -40.80 33.01
CA THR A 658 -13.61 -40.30 32.46
C THR A 658 -12.73 -41.50 32.18
N SER A 659 -12.26 -41.59 30.94
CA SER A 659 -11.35 -42.63 30.49
C SER A 659 -10.13 -41.96 29.88
N ASP A 660 -8.95 -42.32 30.40
CA ASP A 660 -7.68 -41.98 29.78
C ASP A 660 -7.27 -43.18 28.91
N LEU A 661 -7.57 -43.06 27.61
CA LEU A 661 -7.25 -44.03 26.57
C LEU A 661 -5.79 -43.80 26.13
N GLY A 662 -4.85 -44.03 27.05
CA GLY A 662 -3.43 -44.05 26.72
C GLY A 662 -3.15 -45.09 25.63
N THR A 663 -2.21 -44.80 24.73
CA THR A 663 -1.82 -45.67 23.60
C THR A 663 -1.70 -47.13 24.05
N PRO A 664 -2.21 -48.12 23.29
CA PRO A 664 -1.80 -49.49 23.51
C PRO A 664 -0.29 -49.54 23.27
N ARG A 665 0.48 -49.90 24.30
CA ARG A 665 1.86 -50.36 24.11
C ARG A 665 1.78 -51.64 23.28
N GLY A 666 1.99 -51.51 21.97
CA GLY A 666 2.21 -52.60 21.03
C GLY A 666 3.62 -52.49 20.49
#